data_AF-A0A8T4BVG9-F1
#
_entry.id   AF-A0A8T4BVG9-F1
#
_cell.length_a   1.000
_cell.length_b   1.000
_cell.length_c   1.000
_cell.angle_alpha   90.00
_cell.angle_beta   90.00
_cell.angle_gamma   90.00
#
_symmetry.space_group_name_H-M   'P 1'
#
loop_
_entity.id
_entity.type
_entity.pdbx_description
1 polymer ?
#
loop_
_entity_poly.entity_id
_entity_poly.type
_entity_poly.pdbx_seq_one_letter_code
_entity_poly.pdbx_strand_id
1 'polypeptide(L)'
;MVKEDIIAERLAKEQRSISISEFFLKNKHLLGFDNPRKALLTTIKEAIDNSLDACEEARILPDIVVKVKDLGVDRFEVVVEDNGPGIVKQQIPNIFGKLLYGSKFHKLKCSRGQQGIGICMTPDTLVPLGDGKVLPIKEIVETKPNADLFTLMPNLKLSLGKINKFWKIPSPAYLIKIKTLTGRKIKLTPENPVFVRNSTSFEWKDAEDVKIGDYVAISRKLGTHIKNEKIPLIDLLDEDTRVDNYIFVMNILDKLRKLYKTWKGVGKRFDIDKEQIKGWRKKNIGRRPTIKLLKRFCEELNISKEELINNCQKVGKLGTYVKIPKYINQDFMKFLGYISGDGHSQSKRSDRWGRNISLWNNDKNIRKNFENIVNNLFGLNPKELFHSKRRGVMMYFSSSLIARLINNCGIPSGKKNSTFRLNQFLQRKDLLRPYLKALFDCEGSVSINKGNISFMIRNKEMTKYIVMFLLQFGIIASINKVNKDNRIIISGETNIKKFAQEIRFTHSEKNKKLQTILKNKKINKKQSNIEKIPLISKQIKSLRNKLKIDYKDFPYPHMITGKRDTFSIKSLEEVYELFLNKLKTKKAPIELQELKCLLESDVVWVPVTENKKIHSKVPYVYDLTMQQGNNFIANGILVHNSAAAMYGQLTTGKPIIITSKIQKNKPAHYYELHIDTKKNEPQIINEHVVDWEKDQGTKIKITLEAKYQKGKQGIDEYLKQTAIVNPHLFLTYINPEKQKIEFPRATKELPSEPKEIKPHPYGVELGILIQMLQDTKASTLQSFLKNDFCRVSDKVAKQICEKAGIYEKSRPKRIAREEAENLLKAIKETKIIAPPTNCLSPIGEELILKGLKKEINADFYTAVTRPPSVYRGFPFQVESGIAFGGDISKEDSIRLLRFANKVPLQYQQSACAITRSIITTSWRNYGLSQSKGALPIGPVALLVHIASIWVPFTSESKEAIAHYPEIIKEIKLALQEVGRKLGGFIRKHIRAKEQREKASLFENYIPELAYSLSNLTGEKKEKIQQDLINTLKKGIPELEENGKTEK
;
A
#
# COMPACT_ATOMS: atom_id res chain seq x y z
N MET A 1 -27.07 -48.68 21.56
CA MET A 1 -25.65 -48.41 21.20
C MET A 1 -25.56 -47.01 20.62
N VAL A 2 -24.91 -46.11 21.36
CA VAL A 2 -24.68 -44.71 20.99
C VAL A 2 -23.45 -44.67 20.06
N LYS A 3 -23.55 -44.06 18.88
CA LYS A 3 -22.40 -43.82 18.00
C LYS A 3 -21.49 -42.77 18.64
N GLU A 4 -20.25 -43.13 18.95
CA GLU A 4 -19.21 -42.20 19.37
C GLU A 4 -18.64 -41.44 18.14
N ASP A 5 -18.68 -40.10 18.18
CA ASP A 5 -18.10 -39.21 17.16
C ASP A 5 -16.56 -39.39 17.06
N ILE A 6 -16.04 -39.38 15.83
CA ILE A 6 -14.62 -39.59 15.50
C ILE A 6 -13.75 -38.40 15.98
N ILE A 7 -12.61 -38.67 16.60
CA ILE A 7 -11.68 -37.68 17.19
C ILE A 7 -11.28 -36.54 16.22
N ALA A 8 -11.19 -36.82 14.93
CA ALA A 8 -10.86 -35.83 13.90
C ALA A 8 -11.98 -34.78 13.68
N GLU A 9 -13.25 -35.17 13.80
CA GLU A 9 -14.38 -34.24 13.73
C GLU A 9 -14.48 -33.39 14.99
N ARG A 10 -14.09 -33.96 16.15
CA ARG A 10 -13.91 -33.22 17.40
C ARG A 10 -12.79 -32.18 17.31
N LEU A 11 -11.63 -32.54 16.73
CA LEU A 11 -10.47 -31.65 16.53
C LEU A 11 -10.68 -30.60 15.43
N ALA A 12 -11.47 -30.91 14.39
CA ALA A 12 -11.88 -29.93 13.36
C ALA A 12 -12.85 -28.89 13.93
N LYS A 13 -13.78 -29.31 14.82
CA LYS A 13 -14.64 -28.41 15.60
C LYS A 13 -13.84 -27.48 16.54
N GLU A 14 -12.59 -27.82 16.88
CA GLU A 14 -11.70 -27.02 17.75
C GLU A 14 -10.81 -25.99 17.00
N GLN A 15 -10.71 -26.03 15.67
CA GLN A 15 -9.90 -25.07 14.90
C GLN A 15 -10.56 -23.67 14.88
N ARG A 16 -9.86 -22.64 15.38
CA ARG A 16 -10.32 -21.24 15.38
C ARG A 16 -9.44 -20.36 14.49
N SER A 17 -10.06 -19.56 13.62
CA SER A 17 -9.41 -18.45 12.92
C SER A 17 -9.17 -17.30 13.90
N ILE A 18 -7.98 -16.71 13.85
CA ILE A 18 -7.71 -15.46 14.57
C ILE A 18 -8.15 -14.30 13.67
N SER A 19 -8.79 -13.30 14.27
CA SER A 19 -9.49 -12.26 13.56
C SER A 19 -8.58 -11.08 13.20
N ILE A 20 -9.00 -10.20 12.28
CA ILE A 20 -8.26 -8.96 11.94
C ILE A 20 -7.93 -8.19 13.22
N SER A 21 -8.84 -8.21 14.18
CA SER A 21 -8.70 -7.47 15.41
C SER A 21 -7.80 -8.14 16.43
N GLU A 22 -7.84 -9.46 16.59
CA GLU A 22 -6.87 -10.17 17.44
C GLU A 22 -5.43 -10.09 16.86
N PHE A 23 -5.30 -9.76 15.57
CA PHE A 23 -4.03 -9.39 14.92
C PHE A 23 -3.53 -7.96 15.25
N PHE A 24 -4.42 -6.95 15.29
CA PHE A 24 -4.08 -5.60 15.78
C PHE A 24 -3.80 -5.55 17.28
N LEU A 25 -4.39 -6.46 18.06
CA LEU A 25 -4.12 -6.65 19.49
C LEU A 25 -2.62 -6.92 19.74
N LYS A 26 -1.93 -7.55 18.78
CA LYS A 26 -0.50 -7.85 18.81
C LYS A 26 0.40 -6.80 18.13
N ASN A 27 -0.16 -5.81 17.41
CA ASN A 27 0.56 -4.88 16.51
C ASN A 27 0.10 -3.42 16.64
N LYS A 28 0.04 -2.91 17.88
CA LYS A 28 -0.55 -1.60 18.22
C LYS A 28 0.18 -0.39 17.58
N HIS A 29 1.45 -0.53 17.21
CA HIS A 29 2.28 0.57 16.70
C HIS A 29 1.95 1.07 15.29
N LEU A 30 1.40 0.19 14.43
CA LEU A 30 1.08 0.49 13.02
C LEU A 30 -0.01 1.54 12.84
N LEU A 31 -0.71 1.87 13.91
CA LEU A 31 -1.88 2.74 13.93
C LEU A 31 -1.62 4.01 14.76
N GLY A 32 -0.39 4.21 15.24
CA GLY A 32 -0.08 5.25 16.21
C GLY A 32 -0.58 4.95 17.63
N PHE A 33 -1.00 3.70 17.92
CA PHE A 33 -1.35 3.22 19.26
C PHE A 33 -0.19 2.46 19.94
N ASP A 34 1.05 2.64 19.48
CA ASP A 34 2.31 2.08 20.04
C ASP A 34 2.46 2.41 21.53
N ASN A 35 2.03 3.60 21.90
CA ASN A 35 2.13 4.12 23.25
C ASN A 35 0.71 4.36 23.80
N PRO A 36 0.36 3.82 24.98
CA PRO A 36 -0.92 4.11 25.65
C PRO A 36 -1.22 5.61 25.79
N ARG A 37 -0.19 6.47 25.81
CA ARG A 37 -0.33 7.93 25.80
C ARG A 37 -0.82 8.46 24.45
N LYS A 38 -0.19 8.02 23.36
CA LYS A 38 -0.52 8.41 21.98
C LYS A 38 -1.85 7.82 21.54
N ALA A 39 -2.25 6.70 22.13
CA ALA A 39 -3.52 6.04 21.87
C ALA A 39 -4.75 6.91 22.19
N LEU A 40 -4.73 7.54 23.35
CA LEU A 40 -5.80 8.43 23.80
C LEU A 40 -5.89 9.67 22.92
N LEU A 41 -4.75 10.28 22.62
CA LEU A 41 -4.67 11.44 21.73
C LEU A 41 -5.17 11.12 20.32
N THR A 42 -4.71 10.03 19.71
CA THR A 42 -5.09 9.64 18.34
C THR A 42 -6.60 9.40 18.25
N THR A 43 -7.21 8.74 19.25
CA THR A 43 -8.66 8.53 19.30
C THR A 43 -9.43 9.85 19.35
N ILE A 44 -8.99 10.77 20.21
CA ILE A 44 -9.62 12.09 20.37
C ILE A 44 -9.44 12.94 19.10
N LYS A 45 -8.23 12.95 18.53
CA LYS A 45 -7.88 13.64 17.28
C LYS A 45 -8.81 13.22 16.15
N GLU A 46 -8.93 11.93 15.90
CA GLU A 46 -9.80 11.41 14.83
C GLU A 46 -11.28 11.71 15.05
N ALA A 47 -11.77 11.60 16.29
CA ALA A 47 -13.15 11.89 16.61
C ALA A 47 -13.49 13.37 16.42
N ILE A 48 -12.61 14.28 16.87
CA ILE A 48 -12.80 15.73 16.75
C ILE A 48 -12.65 16.19 15.31
N ASP A 49 -11.63 15.72 14.58
CA ASP A 49 -11.41 16.10 13.18
C ASP A 49 -12.61 15.72 12.31
N ASN A 50 -13.20 14.55 12.55
CA ASN A 50 -14.41 14.12 11.85
C ASN A 50 -15.65 14.91 12.27
N SER A 51 -15.79 15.25 13.55
CA SER A 51 -16.89 16.08 14.06
C SER A 51 -16.86 17.50 13.48
N LEU A 52 -15.67 18.11 13.44
CA LEU A 52 -15.45 19.44 12.85
C LEU A 52 -15.74 19.45 11.35
N ASP A 53 -15.23 18.47 10.60
CA ASP A 53 -15.52 18.35 9.17
C ASP A 53 -17.03 18.17 8.93
N ALA A 54 -17.73 17.36 9.74
CA ALA A 54 -19.17 17.14 9.59
C ALA A 54 -20.00 18.41 9.86
N CYS A 55 -19.64 19.18 10.90
CA CYS A 55 -20.31 20.45 11.21
C CYS A 55 -20.09 21.47 10.10
N GLU A 56 -18.86 21.62 9.62
CA GLU A 56 -18.53 22.58 8.57
C GLU A 56 -19.16 22.24 7.23
N GLU A 57 -19.18 20.96 6.84
CA GLU A 57 -19.86 20.49 5.61
C GLU A 57 -21.38 20.74 5.67
N ALA A 58 -21.98 20.61 6.85
CA ALA A 58 -23.40 20.91 7.05
C ALA A 58 -23.68 22.40 7.34
N ARG A 59 -22.64 23.26 7.34
CA ARG A 59 -22.72 24.69 7.68
C ARG A 59 -23.34 24.95 9.06
N ILE A 60 -23.09 24.05 10.02
CA ILE A 60 -23.50 24.16 11.43
C ILE A 60 -22.32 24.66 12.24
N LEU A 61 -22.56 25.61 13.16
CA LEU A 61 -21.52 26.06 14.08
C LEU A 61 -21.15 24.94 15.07
N PRO A 62 -19.89 24.47 15.08
CA PRO A 62 -19.51 23.29 15.84
C PRO A 62 -19.58 23.56 17.35
N ASP A 63 -20.36 22.72 18.01
CA ASP A 63 -20.46 22.59 19.46
C ASP A 63 -20.12 21.15 19.83
N ILE A 64 -18.89 20.97 20.29
CA ILE A 64 -18.29 19.66 20.55
C ILE A 64 -18.03 19.52 22.05
N VAL A 65 -18.47 18.41 22.62
CA VAL A 65 -18.20 18.04 24.00
C VAL A 65 -17.29 16.81 24.01
N VAL A 66 -16.13 16.95 24.64
CA VAL A 66 -15.16 15.87 24.82
C VAL A 66 -15.09 15.55 26.30
N LYS A 67 -15.44 14.32 26.69
CA LYS A 67 -15.33 13.85 28.07
C LYS A 67 -14.36 12.69 28.09
N VAL A 68 -13.32 12.79 28.92
CA VAL A 68 -12.39 11.69 29.17
C VAL A 68 -12.57 11.30 30.63
N LYS A 69 -13.15 10.12 30.87
CA LYS A 69 -13.33 9.59 32.22
C LYS A 69 -12.28 8.53 32.50
N ASP A 70 -11.63 8.62 33.66
CA ASP A 70 -10.84 7.53 34.19
C ASP A 70 -11.78 6.45 34.74
N LEU A 71 -11.58 5.20 34.32
CA LEU A 71 -12.32 4.03 34.81
C LEU A 71 -11.48 3.16 35.75
N GLY A 72 -10.25 3.56 36.07
CA GLY A 72 -9.26 2.78 36.83
C GLY A 72 -8.52 1.75 35.96
N VAL A 73 -7.33 1.35 36.40
CA VAL A 73 -6.48 0.31 35.76
C VAL A 73 -6.07 0.68 34.31
N ASP A 74 -5.50 1.89 34.12
CA ASP A 74 -5.05 2.38 32.80
C ASP A 74 -6.16 2.34 31.71
N ARG A 75 -7.44 2.49 32.10
CA ARG A 75 -8.59 2.50 31.19
C ARG A 75 -9.30 3.84 31.21
N PHE A 76 -9.58 4.35 30.02
CA PHE A 76 -10.26 5.61 29.82
C PHE A 76 -11.49 5.42 28.93
N GLU A 77 -12.57 6.09 29.30
CA GLU A 77 -13.76 6.27 28.48
C GLU A 77 -13.69 7.64 27.82
N VAL A 78 -13.58 7.65 26.50
CA VAL A 78 -13.63 8.86 25.68
C VAL A 78 -15.04 8.98 25.11
N VAL A 79 -15.69 10.10 25.40
CA VAL A 79 -16.99 10.47 24.83
C VAL A 79 -16.78 11.75 24.02
N VAL A 80 -17.08 11.70 22.73
CA VAL A 80 -17.12 12.88 21.85
C VAL A 80 -18.55 13.05 21.36
N GLU A 81 -19.12 14.21 21.61
CA GLU A 81 -20.50 14.54 21.27
C GLU A 81 -20.53 15.84 20.47
N ASP A 82 -20.97 15.76 19.22
CA ASP A 82 -21.09 16.91 18.31
C ASP A 82 -22.56 17.36 18.15
N ASN A 83 -22.76 18.44 17.40
CA ASN A 83 -24.05 18.95 16.94
C ASN A 83 -24.17 18.97 15.41
N GLY A 84 -23.41 18.13 14.72
CA GLY A 84 -23.38 18.04 13.27
C GLY A 84 -24.69 17.50 12.68
N PRO A 85 -24.72 17.13 11.39
CA PRO A 85 -25.94 16.70 10.70
C PRO A 85 -26.51 15.35 11.20
N GLY A 86 -25.83 14.67 12.12
CA GLY A 86 -26.10 13.28 12.47
C GLY A 86 -25.80 12.33 11.31
N ILE A 87 -25.99 11.05 11.57
CA ILE A 87 -25.73 9.95 10.65
C ILE A 87 -27.04 9.21 10.43
N VAL A 88 -27.39 9.00 9.16
CA VAL A 88 -28.62 8.27 8.80
C VAL A 88 -28.54 6.84 9.35
N LYS A 89 -29.64 6.39 9.96
CA LYS A 89 -29.78 5.08 10.61
C LYS A 89 -29.11 3.93 9.84
N GLN A 90 -29.37 3.77 8.53
CA GLN A 90 -28.83 2.65 7.75
C GLN A 90 -27.29 2.69 7.58
N GLN A 91 -26.67 3.85 7.78
CA GLN A 91 -25.23 4.06 7.58
C GLN A 91 -24.43 3.91 8.87
N ILE A 92 -25.04 4.07 10.06
CA ILE A 92 -24.37 3.98 11.36
C ILE A 92 -23.57 2.66 11.52
N PRO A 93 -24.16 1.47 11.26
CA PRO A 93 -23.41 0.23 11.38
C PRO A 93 -22.27 0.09 10.37
N ASN A 94 -22.42 0.64 9.17
CA ASN A 94 -21.38 0.53 8.14
C ASN A 94 -20.20 1.49 8.39
N ILE A 95 -20.47 2.69 8.93
CA ILE A 95 -19.44 3.70 9.21
C ILE A 95 -18.54 3.28 10.37
N PHE A 96 -19.11 2.70 11.44
CA PHE A 96 -18.36 2.35 12.64
C PHE A 96 -18.05 0.85 12.76
N GLY A 97 -18.77 0.01 12.01
CA GLY A 97 -18.63 -1.45 12.03
C GLY A 97 -17.91 -2.05 10.82
N LYS A 98 -17.52 -1.25 9.82
CA LYS A 98 -16.69 -1.68 8.70
C LYS A 98 -15.46 -0.79 8.54
N LEU A 99 -14.30 -1.43 8.41
CA LEU A 99 -13.05 -0.71 8.12
C LEU A 99 -13.09 -0.12 6.70
N LEU A 100 -12.52 1.07 6.51
CA LEU A 100 -12.33 1.75 5.22
C LEU A 100 -13.64 2.11 4.47
N TYR A 101 -14.65 2.51 5.23
CA TYR A 101 -15.94 3.00 4.75
C TYR A 101 -16.12 4.49 5.04
N GLY A 102 -16.44 5.32 4.05
CA GLY A 102 -16.57 6.77 4.24
C GLY A 102 -16.87 7.57 2.97
N SER A 103 -17.30 8.81 3.13
CA SER A 103 -17.72 9.73 2.04
C SER A 103 -16.60 10.61 1.47
N LYS A 104 -15.41 10.59 2.08
CA LYS A 104 -14.26 11.47 1.75
C LYS A 104 -13.36 10.96 0.62
N PHE A 105 -13.67 9.84 -0.01
CA PHE A 105 -12.87 9.27 -1.11
C PHE A 105 -13.17 9.95 -2.45
N HIS A 106 -12.13 10.26 -3.25
CA HIS A 106 -12.18 10.80 -4.63
C HIS A 106 -12.42 12.31 -4.80
N LYS A 107 -12.57 13.11 -3.73
CA LYS A 107 -12.73 14.57 -3.84
C LYS A 107 -11.40 15.31 -3.63
N LEU A 108 -10.97 16.09 -4.63
CA LEU A 108 -9.81 17.00 -4.53
C LEU A 108 -10.23 18.33 -3.87
N LYS A 109 -10.50 18.28 -2.57
CA LYS A 109 -10.77 19.44 -1.72
C LYS A 109 -9.97 19.36 -0.41
N CYS A 110 -9.63 20.51 0.17
CA CYS A 110 -9.02 20.57 1.50
C CYS A 110 -9.95 19.91 2.53
N SER A 111 -9.42 18.99 3.34
CA SER A 111 -10.13 18.36 4.46
C SER A 111 -9.14 18.07 5.60
N ARG A 112 -9.64 17.98 6.85
CA ARG A 112 -8.82 17.67 8.02
C ARG A 112 -8.33 16.22 8.02
N GLY A 113 -9.09 15.32 7.37
CA GLY A 113 -8.77 13.89 7.27
C GLY A 113 -8.94 13.28 5.87
N GLN A 114 -7.87 13.20 5.08
CA GLN A 114 -7.71 12.13 4.07
C GLN A 114 -7.19 10.88 4.79
N GLN A 115 -8.06 10.05 5.35
CA GLN A 115 -7.68 8.72 5.83
C GLN A 115 -7.81 7.71 4.69
N GLY A 116 -6.72 7.01 4.35
CA GLY A 116 -6.78 5.74 3.62
C GLY A 116 -5.84 5.49 2.44
N ILE A 117 -4.67 6.14 2.30
CA ILE A 117 -3.85 5.95 1.08
C ILE A 117 -2.35 5.97 1.40
N GLY A 118 -1.66 4.84 1.23
CA GLY A 118 -0.20 4.78 1.35
C GLY A 118 0.46 3.44 0.99
N ILE A 119 -0.24 2.32 1.10
CA ILE A 119 0.42 1.00 1.03
C ILE A 119 0.38 0.48 -0.41
N CYS A 120 1.43 0.69 -1.24
CA CYS A 120 1.42 0.28 -2.67
C CYS A 120 2.70 -0.44 -3.17
N MET A 121 2.59 -1.21 -4.27
CA MET A 121 3.69 -2.04 -4.79
C MET A 121 3.96 -1.86 -6.29
N THR A 122 5.14 -2.26 -6.78
CA THR A 122 5.45 -2.13 -8.21
C THR A 122 4.63 -3.08 -9.10
N PRO A 123 4.33 -2.70 -10.37
CA PRO A 123 3.49 -3.47 -11.29
C PRO A 123 3.96 -4.91 -11.56
N ASP A 124 5.27 -5.16 -11.47
CA ASP A 124 5.88 -6.47 -11.71
C ASP A 124 5.80 -7.42 -10.49
N THR A 125 5.11 -7.02 -9.44
CA THR A 125 4.94 -7.82 -8.22
C THR A 125 3.97 -8.95 -8.47
N LEU A 126 4.43 -10.20 -8.34
CA LEU A 126 3.61 -11.39 -8.56
C LEU A 126 2.76 -11.69 -7.35
N VAL A 127 1.46 -11.87 -7.55
CA VAL A 127 0.48 -12.21 -6.51
C VAL A 127 -0.14 -13.57 -6.87
N PRO A 128 -0.07 -14.57 -5.97
CA PRO A 128 -0.76 -15.83 -6.15
C PRO A 128 -2.25 -15.70 -5.79
N LEU A 129 -3.10 -16.15 -6.70
CA LEU A 129 -4.55 -16.22 -6.58
C LEU A 129 -4.98 -17.60 -6.04
N GLY A 130 -6.15 -17.67 -5.41
CA GLY A 130 -6.72 -18.88 -4.83
C GLY A 130 -7.05 -19.98 -5.83
N ASP A 131 -7.30 -19.61 -7.09
CA ASP A 131 -7.48 -20.53 -8.23
C ASP A 131 -6.16 -21.15 -8.73
N GLY A 132 -5.05 -20.90 -8.02
CA GLY A 132 -3.70 -21.39 -8.33
C GLY A 132 -2.94 -20.47 -9.26
N LYS A 133 -3.57 -19.45 -9.83
CA LYS A 133 -2.90 -18.54 -10.77
C LYS A 133 -1.87 -17.66 -10.08
N VAL A 134 -0.85 -17.24 -10.81
CA VAL A 134 0.14 -16.27 -10.33
C VAL A 134 0.24 -15.17 -11.36
N LEU A 135 -0.22 -13.97 -11.01
CA LEU A 135 -0.28 -12.83 -11.93
C LEU A 135 0.46 -11.63 -11.36
N PRO A 136 1.05 -10.76 -12.21
CA PRO A 136 1.48 -9.44 -11.78
C PRO A 136 0.30 -8.64 -11.20
N ILE A 137 0.53 -7.89 -10.12
CA ILE A 137 -0.49 -7.06 -9.45
C ILE A 137 -1.13 -6.05 -10.41
N LYS A 138 -0.36 -5.56 -11.38
CA LYS A 138 -0.89 -4.70 -12.45
C LYS A 138 -2.01 -5.39 -13.22
N GLU A 139 -1.80 -6.63 -13.64
CA GLU A 139 -2.81 -7.38 -14.40
C GLU A 139 -4.06 -7.63 -13.55
N ILE A 140 -3.89 -7.93 -12.27
CA ILE A 140 -5.02 -8.12 -11.33
C ILE A 140 -5.83 -6.82 -11.19
N VAL A 141 -5.17 -5.68 -10.98
CA VAL A 141 -5.86 -4.39 -10.83
C VAL A 141 -6.52 -3.92 -12.13
N GLU A 142 -5.88 -4.12 -13.27
CA GLU A 142 -6.39 -3.65 -14.57
C GLU A 142 -7.49 -4.56 -15.14
N THR A 143 -7.41 -5.88 -14.94
CA THR A 143 -8.42 -6.84 -15.42
C THR A 143 -9.55 -7.09 -14.42
N LYS A 144 -9.35 -6.68 -13.15
CA LYS A 144 -10.31 -6.83 -12.04
C LYS A 144 -10.96 -8.22 -11.97
N PRO A 145 -10.16 -9.31 -11.94
CA PRO A 145 -10.70 -10.65 -11.90
C PRO A 145 -11.39 -10.88 -10.55
N ASN A 146 -12.54 -11.55 -10.57
CA ASN A 146 -13.20 -12.02 -9.36
C ASN A 146 -12.45 -13.26 -8.83
N ALA A 147 -11.37 -13.04 -8.09
CA ALA A 147 -10.47 -14.07 -7.60
C ALA A 147 -10.14 -13.87 -6.12
N ASP A 148 -9.99 -14.98 -5.40
CA ASP A 148 -9.53 -14.97 -4.02
C ASP A 148 -8.00 -14.82 -3.97
N LEU A 149 -7.45 -14.25 -2.89
CA LEU A 149 -6.01 -14.22 -2.61
C LEU A 149 -5.69 -14.99 -1.34
N PHE A 150 -4.43 -15.44 -1.24
CA PHE A 150 -3.91 -16.00 -0.01
C PHE A 150 -3.66 -14.90 1.03
N THR A 151 -4.32 -15.02 2.18
CA THR A 151 -4.20 -14.14 3.34
C THR A 151 -3.66 -14.94 4.52
N LEU A 152 -2.73 -14.35 5.28
CA LEU A 152 -2.20 -14.96 6.50
C LEU A 152 -3.19 -14.73 7.63
N MET A 153 -3.66 -15.83 8.20
CA MET A 153 -4.42 -15.82 9.44
C MET A 153 -3.45 -15.74 10.63
N PRO A 154 -3.85 -15.19 11.78
CA PRO A 154 -2.90 -14.93 12.87
C PRO A 154 -2.45 -16.18 13.65
N ASN A 155 -3.00 -17.36 13.33
CA ASN A 155 -2.42 -18.66 13.68
C ASN A 155 -1.23 -19.05 12.76
N LEU A 156 -0.75 -18.10 11.95
CA LEU A 156 0.30 -18.25 10.95
C LEU A 156 -0.03 -19.24 9.82
N LYS A 157 -1.29 -19.62 9.63
CA LYS A 157 -1.76 -20.44 8.50
C LYS A 157 -2.34 -19.57 7.39
N LEU A 158 -2.21 -20.01 6.15
CA LEU A 158 -2.76 -19.29 5.00
C LEU A 158 -4.22 -19.70 4.75
N SER A 159 -5.07 -18.74 4.44
CA SER A 159 -6.46 -18.95 4.03
C SER A 159 -6.77 -18.13 2.77
N LEU A 160 -7.93 -18.37 2.14
CA LEU A 160 -8.39 -17.59 1.00
C LEU A 160 -9.27 -16.44 1.48
N GLY A 161 -8.96 -15.23 1.02
CA GLY A 161 -9.80 -14.03 1.22
C GLY A 161 -10.21 -13.44 -0.12
N LYS A 162 -11.33 -12.74 -0.16
CA LYS A 162 -11.83 -12.05 -1.37
C LYS A 162 -11.22 -10.67 -1.54
N ILE A 163 -11.03 -10.25 -2.79
CA ILE A 163 -10.64 -8.86 -3.11
C ILE A 163 -11.89 -7.97 -3.03
N ASN A 164 -11.80 -6.88 -2.29
CA ASN A 164 -12.85 -5.87 -2.14
C ASN A 164 -12.65 -4.69 -3.11
N LYS A 165 -11.43 -4.14 -3.17
CA LYS A 165 -11.10 -2.96 -4.00
C LYS A 165 -9.72 -3.09 -4.64
N PHE A 166 -9.55 -2.44 -5.78
CA PHE A 166 -8.33 -2.42 -6.58
C PHE A 166 -7.81 -0.98 -6.72
N TRP A 167 -6.51 -0.76 -6.49
CA TRP A 167 -5.91 0.57 -6.49
C TRP A 167 -4.76 0.66 -7.48
N LYS A 168 -4.71 1.76 -8.22
CA LYS A 168 -3.63 2.15 -9.14
C LYS A 168 -3.25 3.59 -8.81
N ILE A 169 -2.08 3.77 -8.22
CA ILE A 169 -1.64 5.01 -7.59
C ILE A 169 -0.33 5.47 -8.24
N PRO A 170 -0.10 6.78 -8.44
CA PRO A 170 1.16 7.28 -8.99
C PRO A 170 2.34 6.87 -8.13
N SER A 171 3.46 6.52 -8.76
CA SER A 171 4.60 6.03 -7.99
C SER A 171 5.29 7.18 -7.26
N PRO A 172 5.59 7.06 -5.96
CA PRO A 172 6.37 8.06 -5.25
C PRO A 172 7.79 8.17 -5.81
N ALA A 173 8.48 9.27 -5.47
CA ALA A 173 9.83 9.58 -5.99
C ALA A 173 10.87 8.49 -5.68
N TYR A 174 10.66 7.74 -4.59
CA TYR A 174 11.48 6.61 -4.25
C TYR A 174 10.64 5.45 -3.73
N LEU A 175 11.18 4.25 -3.90
CA LEU A 175 10.64 3.00 -3.40
C LEU A 175 11.69 2.32 -2.54
N ILE A 176 11.24 1.44 -1.66
CA ILE A 176 12.11 0.59 -0.87
C ILE A 176 12.20 -0.78 -1.54
N LYS A 177 13.42 -1.23 -1.84
CA LYS A 177 13.70 -2.56 -2.36
C LYS A 177 14.25 -3.45 -1.24
N ILE A 178 13.45 -4.43 -0.84
CA ILE A 178 13.83 -5.47 0.12
C ILE A 178 14.27 -6.72 -0.64
N LYS A 179 15.40 -7.31 -0.25
CA LYS A 179 15.88 -8.62 -0.72
C LYS A 179 16.13 -9.56 0.45
N THR A 180 15.57 -10.75 0.39
CA THR A 180 15.77 -11.78 1.43
C THR A 180 16.92 -12.73 1.07
N LEU A 181 17.39 -13.52 2.04
CA LEU A 181 18.43 -14.55 1.86
C LEU A 181 18.07 -15.57 0.77
N THR A 182 16.78 -15.86 0.58
CA THR A 182 16.31 -16.73 -0.51
C THR A 182 16.43 -16.09 -1.90
N GLY A 183 16.88 -14.83 -2.00
CA GLY A 183 16.99 -14.10 -3.26
C GLY A 183 15.67 -13.49 -3.75
N ARG A 184 14.56 -13.70 -3.04
CA ARG A 184 13.28 -13.01 -3.26
C ARG A 184 13.46 -11.50 -3.09
N LYS A 185 12.77 -10.74 -3.92
CA LYS A 185 12.84 -9.28 -3.95
C LYS A 185 11.45 -8.71 -4.07
N ILE A 186 11.19 -7.65 -3.34
CA ILE A 186 9.98 -6.86 -3.45
C ILE A 186 10.35 -5.38 -3.46
N LYS A 187 9.56 -4.58 -4.17
CA LYS A 187 9.71 -3.13 -4.25
C LYS A 187 8.39 -2.53 -3.81
N LEU A 188 8.45 -1.77 -2.74
CA LEU A 188 7.30 -1.26 -2.01
C LEU A 188 7.42 0.25 -1.85
N THR A 189 6.31 0.94 -1.61
CA THR A 189 6.41 2.28 -1.02
C THR A 189 6.97 2.19 0.41
N PRO A 190 7.65 3.24 0.90
CA PRO A 190 8.32 3.24 2.20
C PRO A 190 7.46 2.77 3.38
N GLU A 191 6.20 3.17 3.37
CA GLU A 191 5.16 2.95 4.36
C GLU A 191 4.44 1.60 4.24
N ASN A 192 4.82 0.72 3.30
CA ASN A 192 4.23 -0.63 3.26
C ASN A 192 4.77 -1.48 4.40
N PRO A 193 3.90 -2.01 5.28
CA PRO A 193 4.35 -2.92 6.32
C PRO A 193 4.67 -4.29 5.72
N VAL A 194 5.82 -4.84 6.10
CA VAL A 194 6.17 -6.26 5.88
C VAL A 194 6.20 -6.99 7.22
N PHE A 195 5.77 -8.25 7.21
CA PHE A 195 5.70 -9.03 8.44
C PHE A 195 7.09 -9.52 8.86
N VAL A 196 7.56 -9.09 10.02
CA VAL A 196 8.90 -9.37 10.58
C VAL A 196 8.82 -10.13 11.90
N ARG A 197 9.90 -10.83 12.26
CA ARG A 197 10.05 -11.54 13.53
C ARG A 197 11.12 -10.91 14.41
N ASN A 198 10.80 -10.81 15.71
CA ASN A 198 11.61 -10.20 16.75
C ASN A 198 12.00 -11.27 17.81
N SER A 199 12.84 -10.90 18.79
CA SER A 199 13.33 -11.83 19.85
C SER A 199 12.27 -12.39 20.80
N THR A 200 11.07 -11.83 20.76
CA THR A 200 9.97 -12.14 21.70
C THR A 200 8.62 -12.38 21.00
N SER A 201 8.45 -11.96 19.74
CA SER A 201 7.17 -12.03 19.02
C SER A 201 7.36 -11.83 17.50
N PHE A 202 6.27 -11.59 16.77
CA PHE A 202 6.25 -11.18 15.37
C PHE A 202 5.43 -9.89 15.24
N GLU A 203 5.86 -8.98 14.36
CA GLU A 203 5.21 -7.69 14.15
C GLU A 203 5.19 -7.31 12.67
N TRP A 204 4.39 -6.32 12.26
CA TRP A 204 4.60 -5.70 10.95
C TRP A 204 5.44 -4.46 11.08
N LYS A 205 6.31 -4.25 10.11
CA LYS A 205 7.29 -3.17 10.13
C LYS A 205 7.35 -2.52 8.77
N ASP A 206 7.31 -1.20 8.73
CA ASP A 206 7.34 -0.44 7.48
C ASP A 206 8.59 -0.75 6.68
N ALA A 207 8.47 -0.79 5.36
CA ALA A 207 9.55 -1.19 4.48
C ALA A 207 10.81 -0.33 4.68
N GLU A 208 10.68 0.97 4.96
CA GLU A 208 11.83 1.87 5.22
C GLU A 208 12.53 1.55 6.57
N ASP A 209 11.82 1.02 7.56
CA ASP A 209 12.37 0.70 8.88
C ASP A 209 13.01 -0.69 8.97
N VAL A 210 12.74 -1.58 8.00
CA VAL A 210 13.32 -2.93 7.96
C VAL A 210 14.84 -2.87 7.87
N LYS A 211 15.55 -3.51 8.80
CA LYS A 211 17.02 -3.50 8.84
C LYS A 211 17.59 -4.76 8.22
N ILE A 212 18.82 -4.68 7.72
CA ILE A 212 19.57 -5.87 7.30
C ILE A 212 19.77 -6.76 8.54
N GLY A 213 19.41 -8.03 8.44
CA GLY A 213 19.38 -8.97 9.56
C GLY A 213 17.99 -9.22 10.17
N ASP A 214 17.00 -8.34 9.93
CA ASP A 214 15.61 -8.60 10.31
C ASP A 214 15.08 -9.83 9.56
N TYR A 215 14.20 -10.62 10.16
CA TYR A 215 13.62 -11.81 9.54
C TYR A 215 12.21 -11.54 9.05
N VAL A 216 12.00 -11.52 7.73
CA VAL A 216 10.68 -11.32 7.10
C VAL A 216 9.99 -12.65 6.82
N ALA A 217 8.67 -12.68 6.95
CA ALA A 217 7.85 -13.84 6.64
C ALA A 217 7.71 -14.05 5.13
N ILE A 218 7.97 -15.26 4.68
CA ILE A 218 7.63 -15.74 3.35
C ILE A 218 6.68 -16.92 3.45
N SER A 219 5.88 -17.15 2.41
CA SER A 219 5.03 -18.35 2.34
C SER A 219 5.86 -19.63 2.22
N ARG A 220 5.49 -20.64 3.03
CA ARG A 220 6.03 -22.02 3.03
C ARG A 220 5.41 -22.86 1.93
N LYS A 221 4.13 -22.62 1.62
CA LYS A 221 3.33 -23.32 0.63
C LYS A 221 2.21 -22.44 0.11
N LEU A 222 1.79 -22.65 -1.15
CA LEU A 222 0.56 -22.06 -1.69
C LEU A 222 -0.53 -23.14 -1.72
N GLY A 223 -1.76 -22.78 -1.32
CA GLY A 223 -2.91 -23.69 -1.41
C GLY A 223 -3.33 -23.94 -2.86
N THR A 224 -4.07 -25.02 -3.10
CA THR A 224 -4.50 -25.41 -4.46
C THR A 224 -5.99 -25.73 -4.47
N HIS A 225 -6.84 -24.70 -4.44
CA HIS A 225 -8.28 -24.83 -4.74
C HIS A 225 -8.52 -24.47 -6.19
N ILE A 226 -8.05 -25.32 -7.09
CA ILE A 226 -8.07 -25.05 -8.52
C ILE A 226 -9.33 -25.68 -9.11
N LYS A 227 -10.12 -24.88 -9.85
CA LYS A 227 -11.22 -25.43 -10.65
C LYS A 227 -10.65 -26.39 -11.69
N ASN A 228 -11.14 -27.63 -11.71
CA ASN A 228 -10.72 -28.68 -12.66
C ASN A 228 -11.29 -28.47 -14.07
N GLU A 229 -11.44 -27.23 -14.53
CA GLU A 229 -11.95 -26.94 -15.87
C GLU A 229 -10.95 -27.43 -16.93
N LYS A 230 -11.44 -28.23 -17.87
CA LYS A 230 -10.63 -28.74 -18.98
C LYS A 230 -10.41 -27.61 -19.97
N ILE A 231 -9.16 -27.38 -20.36
CA ILE A 231 -8.80 -26.29 -21.27
C ILE A 231 -8.75 -26.84 -22.69
N PRO A 232 -9.66 -26.42 -23.59
CA PRO A 232 -9.70 -26.91 -24.95
C PRO A 232 -8.46 -26.47 -25.72
N LEU A 233 -7.75 -27.40 -26.35
CA LEU A 233 -6.54 -27.06 -27.10
C LEU A 233 -6.85 -26.17 -28.32
N ILE A 234 -8.08 -26.27 -28.85
CA ILE A 234 -8.56 -25.46 -29.98
C ILE A 234 -8.52 -23.95 -29.69
N ASP A 235 -8.60 -23.53 -28.42
CA ASP A 235 -8.54 -22.13 -28.03
C ASP A 235 -7.12 -21.54 -28.08
N LEU A 236 -6.09 -22.39 -28.24
CA LEU A 236 -4.69 -21.99 -28.44
C LEU A 236 -4.23 -22.02 -29.90
N LEU A 237 -5.11 -22.43 -30.83
CA LEU A 237 -4.81 -22.46 -32.26
C LEU A 237 -5.07 -21.10 -32.92
N ASP A 238 -4.33 -20.80 -33.98
CA ASP A 238 -4.58 -19.61 -34.79
C ASP A 238 -5.97 -19.68 -35.46
N GLU A 239 -6.66 -18.55 -35.55
CA GLU A 239 -7.99 -18.43 -36.18
C GLU A 239 -8.05 -18.98 -37.62
N ASP A 240 -6.94 -18.91 -38.35
CA ASP A 240 -6.81 -19.36 -39.74
C ASP A 240 -6.45 -20.86 -39.89
N THR A 241 -6.35 -21.59 -38.78
CA THR A 241 -6.17 -23.04 -38.77
C THR A 241 -7.39 -23.74 -39.36
N ARG A 242 -7.20 -24.76 -40.19
CA ARG A 242 -8.29 -25.53 -40.82
C ARG A 242 -8.59 -26.82 -40.07
N VAL A 243 -9.83 -27.26 -40.09
CA VAL A 243 -10.29 -28.51 -39.44
C VAL A 243 -10.65 -29.54 -40.51
N ASP A 244 -10.10 -30.75 -40.41
CA ASP A 244 -10.39 -31.87 -41.29
C ASP A 244 -11.37 -32.85 -40.63
N ASN A 245 -12.65 -32.50 -40.71
CA ASN A 245 -13.76 -33.38 -40.34
C ASN A 245 -14.91 -33.19 -41.34
N TYR A 246 -14.91 -34.01 -42.40
CA TYR A 246 -15.86 -33.87 -43.51
C TYR A 246 -17.32 -34.03 -43.05
N ILE A 247 -17.60 -35.01 -42.19
CA ILE A 247 -18.96 -35.29 -41.72
C ILE A 247 -19.51 -34.10 -40.94
N PHE A 248 -18.71 -33.57 -40.00
CA PHE A 248 -19.11 -32.40 -39.21
C PHE A 248 -19.32 -31.16 -40.07
N VAL A 249 -18.42 -30.89 -41.02
CA VAL A 249 -18.53 -29.74 -41.93
C VAL A 249 -19.77 -29.86 -42.82
N MET A 250 -20.08 -31.04 -43.34
CA MET A 250 -21.29 -31.26 -44.14
C MET A 250 -22.57 -31.05 -43.33
N ASN A 251 -22.63 -31.57 -42.10
CA ASN A 251 -23.77 -31.37 -41.21
C ASN A 251 -24.02 -29.88 -40.91
N ILE A 252 -22.96 -29.10 -40.67
CA ILE A 252 -23.06 -27.65 -40.49
C ILE A 252 -23.56 -26.96 -41.77
N LEU A 253 -22.98 -27.30 -42.92
CA LEU A 253 -23.35 -26.68 -44.19
C LEU A 253 -24.80 -26.99 -44.58
N ASP A 254 -25.30 -28.19 -44.30
CA ASP A 254 -26.69 -28.57 -44.56
C ASP A 254 -27.66 -27.82 -43.64
N LYS A 255 -27.32 -27.65 -42.35
CA LYS A 255 -28.09 -26.81 -41.42
C LYS A 255 -28.11 -25.35 -41.87
N LEU A 256 -26.97 -24.78 -42.28
CA LEU A 256 -26.88 -23.41 -42.80
C LEU A 256 -27.66 -23.24 -44.10
N ARG A 257 -27.64 -24.23 -45.01
CA ARG A 257 -28.42 -24.20 -46.25
C ARG A 257 -29.91 -24.17 -45.97
N LYS A 258 -30.39 -24.96 -45.00
CA LYS A 258 -31.80 -24.94 -44.59
C LYS A 258 -32.20 -23.57 -44.03
N LEU A 259 -31.35 -22.96 -43.20
CA LEU A 259 -31.60 -21.65 -42.60
C LEU A 259 -31.65 -20.52 -43.63
N TYR A 260 -30.70 -20.50 -44.57
CA TYR A 260 -30.54 -19.40 -45.55
C TYR A 260 -31.13 -19.69 -46.94
N LYS A 261 -31.81 -20.84 -47.11
CA LYS A 261 -32.45 -21.39 -48.33
C LYS A 261 -31.50 -21.66 -49.52
N THR A 262 -30.52 -20.79 -49.77
CA THR A 262 -29.59 -20.88 -50.91
C THR A 262 -28.13 -20.75 -50.47
N TRP A 263 -27.21 -21.35 -51.24
CA TRP A 263 -25.77 -21.19 -51.01
C TRP A 263 -25.29 -19.74 -51.21
N LYS A 264 -25.99 -18.96 -52.05
CA LYS A 264 -25.73 -17.52 -52.24
C LYS A 264 -26.09 -16.72 -50.96
N GLY A 265 -27.17 -17.11 -50.27
CA GLY A 265 -27.55 -16.56 -48.97
C GLY A 265 -26.51 -16.84 -47.89
N VAL A 266 -26.03 -18.09 -47.79
CA VAL A 266 -24.95 -18.45 -46.85
C VAL A 266 -23.67 -17.67 -47.14
N GLY A 267 -23.28 -17.58 -48.42
CA GLY A 267 -22.10 -16.81 -48.84
C GLY A 267 -22.19 -15.32 -48.46
N LYS A 268 -23.36 -14.69 -48.66
CA LYS A 268 -23.59 -13.28 -48.31
C LYS A 268 -23.54 -13.02 -46.81
N ARG A 269 -24.03 -13.93 -45.96
CA ARG A 269 -24.02 -13.76 -44.49
C ARG A 269 -22.61 -13.80 -43.90
N PHE A 270 -21.79 -14.73 -44.37
CA PHE A 270 -20.49 -15.01 -43.76
C PHE A 270 -19.30 -14.44 -44.53
N ASP A 271 -19.55 -13.77 -45.66
CA ASP A 271 -18.55 -13.21 -46.57
C ASP A 271 -17.65 -14.31 -47.18
N ILE A 272 -18.30 -15.29 -47.82
CA ILE A 272 -17.65 -16.49 -48.38
C ILE A 272 -18.08 -16.66 -49.84
N ASP A 273 -17.12 -16.94 -50.71
CA ASP A 273 -17.37 -17.28 -52.11
C ASP A 273 -18.03 -18.67 -52.28
N LYS A 274 -18.98 -18.79 -53.22
CA LYS A 274 -19.71 -20.02 -53.55
C LYS A 274 -18.76 -21.15 -53.97
N GLU A 275 -17.65 -20.82 -54.63
CA GLU A 275 -16.63 -21.81 -55.01
C GLU A 275 -15.85 -22.36 -53.79
N GLN A 276 -15.75 -21.61 -52.70
CA GLN A 276 -15.18 -22.13 -51.44
C GLN A 276 -16.11 -23.16 -50.79
N ILE A 277 -17.41 -22.87 -50.71
CA ILE A 277 -18.43 -23.80 -50.18
C ILE A 277 -18.48 -25.08 -51.02
N LYS A 278 -18.48 -24.94 -52.36
CA LYS A 278 -18.39 -26.08 -53.30
C LYS A 278 -17.09 -26.88 -53.09
N GLY A 279 -15.98 -26.21 -52.82
CA GLY A 279 -14.70 -26.83 -52.46
C GLY A 279 -14.77 -27.68 -51.18
N TRP A 280 -15.46 -27.20 -50.14
CA TRP A 280 -15.65 -27.97 -48.89
C TRP A 280 -16.45 -29.24 -49.10
N ARG A 281 -17.50 -29.16 -49.93
CA ARG A 281 -18.38 -30.29 -50.26
C ARG A 281 -17.69 -31.37 -51.11
N LYS A 282 -16.71 -31.02 -51.94
CA LYS A 282 -16.00 -31.97 -52.84
C LYS A 282 -14.83 -32.74 -52.20
N LYS A 283 -14.84 -33.00 -50.88
CA LYS A 283 -13.74 -33.64 -50.12
C LYS A 283 -12.34 -33.01 -50.30
N ASN A 284 -12.21 -31.82 -50.89
CA ASN A 284 -10.92 -31.19 -51.17
C ASN A 284 -10.19 -30.79 -49.87
N ILE A 285 -9.09 -31.49 -49.57
CA ILE A 285 -8.28 -31.36 -48.35
C ILE A 285 -7.62 -29.97 -48.24
N GLY A 286 -7.24 -29.35 -49.36
CA GLY A 286 -6.60 -28.04 -49.38
C GLY A 286 -7.54 -26.88 -49.06
N ARG A 287 -8.86 -27.10 -49.22
CA ARG A 287 -9.86 -26.04 -49.10
C ARG A 287 -10.61 -26.01 -47.78
N ARG A 288 -10.44 -26.94 -46.83
CA ARG A 288 -11.23 -27.05 -45.57
C ARG A 288 -11.50 -25.70 -44.83
N PRO A 289 -12.65 -25.57 -44.13
CA PRO A 289 -13.00 -24.34 -43.42
C PRO A 289 -12.05 -24.07 -42.25
N THR A 290 -11.87 -22.78 -41.93
CA THR A 290 -11.04 -22.32 -40.81
C THR A 290 -11.80 -22.40 -39.49
N ILE A 291 -11.08 -22.49 -38.36
CA ILE A 291 -11.66 -22.48 -37.01
C ILE A 291 -12.47 -21.21 -36.78
N LYS A 292 -11.99 -20.04 -37.22
CA LYS A 292 -12.73 -18.77 -37.14
C LYS A 292 -14.12 -18.89 -37.76
N LEU A 293 -14.19 -19.51 -38.93
CA LEU A 293 -15.44 -19.64 -39.65
C LEU A 293 -16.35 -20.70 -39.02
N LEU A 294 -15.78 -21.83 -38.57
CA LEU A 294 -16.53 -22.85 -37.85
C LEU A 294 -17.11 -22.34 -36.53
N LYS A 295 -16.37 -21.50 -35.78
CA LYS A 295 -16.88 -20.84 -34.56
C LYS A 295 -18.10 -19.97 -34.90
N ARG A 296 -18.01 -19.12 -35.93
CA ARG A 296 -19.15 -18.30 -36.40
C ARG A 296 -20.34 -19.14 -36.87
N PHE A 297 -20.11 -20.25 -37.56
CA PHE A 297 -21.18 -21.16 -37.97
C PHE A 297 -21.85 -21.83 -36.77
N CYS A 298 -21.07 -22.25 -35.77
CA CYS A 298 -21.61 -22.86 -34.56
C CYS A 298 -22.42 -21.85 -33.73
N GLU A 299 -21.95 -20.61 -33.61
CA GLU A 299 -22.68 -19.52 -32.96
C GLU A 299 -24.03 -19.26 -33.64
N GLU A 300 -24.05 -19.16 -34.97
CA GLU A 300 -25.30 -18.93 -35.72
C GLU A 300 -26.30 -20.10 -35.61
N LEU A 301 -25.79 -21.33 -35.51
CA LEU A 301 -26.61 -22.55 -35.41
C LEU A 301 -26.91 -22.98 -33.97
N ASN A 302 -26.50 -22.20 -32.96
CA ASN A 302 -26.56 -22.59 -31.53
C ASN A 302 -25.95 -23.97 -31.24
N ILE A 303 -24.90 -24.35 -31.97
CA ILE A 303 -24.15 -25.59 -31.73
C ILE A 303 -23.27 -25.39 -30.48
N SER A 304 -23.32 -26.36 -29.57
CA SER A 304 -22.56 -26.29 -28.32
C SER A 304 -21.04 -26.26 -28.56
N LYS A 305 -20.31 -25.55 -27.69
CA LYS A 305 -18.83 -25.51 -27.72
C LYS A 305 -18.22 -26.91 -27.60
N GLU A 306 -18.86 -27.81 -26.85
CA GLU A 306 -18.40 -29.19 -26.65
C GLU A 306 -18.51 -30.04 -27.93
N GLU A 307 -19.57 -29.85 -28.71
CA GLU A 307 -19.73 -30.50 -30.02
C GLU A 307 -18.64 -30.03 -31.00
N LEU A 308 -18.30 -28.74 -31.00
CA LEU A 308 -17.18 -28.21 -31.80
C LEU A 308 -15.84 -28.85 -31.37
N ILE A 309 -15.55 -28.91 -30.08
CA ILE A 309 -14.30 -29.50 -29.54
C ILE A 309 -14.16 -30.97 -29.94
N ASN A 310 -15.25 -31.74 -29.81
CA ASN A 310 -15.26 -33.17 -30.14
C ASN A 310 -14.95 -33.44 -31.61
N ASN A 311 -15.30 -32.51 -32.50
CA ASN A 311 -15.11 -32.64 -33.94
C ASN A 311 -13.82 -32.00 -34.47
N CYS A 312 -13.02 -31.33 -33.63
CA CYS A 312 -11.82 -30.59 -34.02
C CYS A 312 -10.50 -31.26 -33.59
N GLN A 313 -10.32 -32.56 -33.87
CA GLN A 313 -9.11 -33.32 -33.48
C GLN A 313 -8.04 -33.42 -34.56
N LYS A 314 -8.40 -33.20 -35.83
CA LYS A 314 -7.47 -33.23 -36.97
C LYS A 314 -7.44 -31.84 -37.60
N VAL A 315 -6.33 -31.14 -37.44
CA VAL A 315 -6.19 -29.73 -37.81
C VAL A 315 -4.98 -29.51 -38.70
N GLY A 316 -5.02 -28.48 -39.53
CA GLY A 316 -3.97 -28.30 -40.53
C GLY A 316 -3.90 -26.92 -41.14
N LYS A 317 -2.87 -26.73 -41.96
CA LYS A 317 -2.64 -25.51 -42.72
C LYS A 317 -1.96 -25.85 -44.05
N LEU A 318 -2.41 -25.20 -45.13
CA LEU A 318 -1.90 -25.41 -46.49
C LEU A 318 -1.79 -26.90 -46.91
N GLY A 319 -2.78 -27.72 -46.54
CA GLY A 319 -2.83 -29.15 -46.93
C GLY A 319 -2.12 -30.13 -46.00
N THR A 320 -1.31 -29.66 -45.03
CA THR A 320 -0.69 -30.53 -44.01
C THR A 320 -1.55 -30.58 -42.75
N TYR A 321 -1.96 -31.78 -42.32
CA TYR A 321 -2.82 -32.01 -41.17
C TYR A 321 -2.15 -32.87 -40.11
N VAL A 322 -2.36 -32.53 -38.85
CA VAL A 322 -1.84 -33.24 -37.68
C VAL A 322 -2.98 -33.56 -36.72
N LYS A 323 -2.83 -34.62 -35.94
CA LYS A 323 -3.74 -34.90 -34.82
C LYS A 323 -3.42 -33.96 -33.68
N ILE A 324 -4.42 -33.60 -32.89
CA ILE A 324 -4.27 -32.85 -31.64
C ILE A 324 -5.21 -33.42 -30.58
N PRO A 325 -4.83 -33.38 -29.30
CA PRO A 325 -5.72 -33.76 -28.22
C PRO A 325 -6.87 -32.74 -28.07
N LYS A 326 -8.03 -33.19 -27.59
CA LYS A 326 -9.20 -32.31 -27.35
C LYS A 326 -8.90 -31.24 -26.30
N TYR A 327 -8.22 -31.65 -25.23
CA TYR A 327 -7.90 -30.82 -24.07
C TYR A 327 -6.40 -30.88 -23.77
N ILE A 328 -5.88 -29.85 -23.12
CA ILE A 328 -4.54 -29.87 -22.54
C ILE A 328 -4.45 -30.99 -21.50
N ASN A 329 -3.46 -31.88 -21.64
CA ASN A 329 -3.24 -33.05 -20.79
C ASN A 329 -1.78 -33.11 -20.29
N GLN A 330 -1.48 -34.06 -19.39
CA GLN A 330 -0.14 -34.17 -18.78
C GLN A 330 0.97 -34.39 -19.81
N ASP A 331 0.72 -35.16 -20.87
CA ASP A 331 1.70 -35.42 -21.94
C ASP A 331 2.02 -34.15 -22.73
N PHE A 332 1.00 -33.34 -23.05
CA PHE A 332 1.21 -32.05 -23.72
C PHE A 332 2.03 -31.09 -22.85
N MET A 333 1.79 -31.09 -21.54
CA MET A 333 2.57 -30.27 -20.60
C MET A 333 4.01 -30.72 -20.49
N LYS A 334 4.24 -32.04 -20.50
CA LYS A 334 5.58 -32.64 -20.49
C LYS A 334 6.33 -32.31 -21.79
N PHE A 335 5.64 -32.36 -22.94
CA PHE A 335 6.15 -31.89 -24.22
C PHE A 335 6.60 -30.42 -24.14
N LEU A 336 5.74 -29.52 -23.64
CA LEU A 336 6.11 -28.12 -23.43
C LEU A 336 7.32 -27.95 -22.51
N GLY A 337 7.45 -28.77 -21.47
CA GLY A 337 8.60 -28.75 -20.56
C GLY A 337 9.91 -29.12 -21.25
N TYR A 338 9.91 -30.19 -22.06
CA TYR A 338 11.09 -30.57 -22.87
C TYR A 338 11.45 -29.50 -23.90
N ILE A 339 10.45 -28.91 -24.55
CA ILE A 339 10.67 -27.80 -25.48
C ILE A 339 11.18 -26.55 -24.76
N SER A 340 10.76 -26.28 -23.53
CA SER A 340 11.19 -25.13 -22.74
C SER A 340 12.65 -25.24 -22.27
N GLY A 341 13.11 -26.45 -21.92
CA GLY A 341 14.51 -26.74 -21.59
C GLY A 341 15.41 -26.86 -22.83
N ASP A 342 15.77 -28.10 -23.19
CA ASP A 342 16.74 -28.38 -24.26
C ASP A 342 16.17 -28.27 -25.69
N GLY A 343 14.86 -28.06 -25.84
CA GLY A 343 14.24 -28.02 -27.15
C GLY A 343 14.40 -26.70 -27.90
N HIS A 344 14.28 -26.76 -29.23
CA HIS A 344 14.35 -25.61 -30.10
C HIS A 344 13.24 -25.66 -31.15
N SER A 345 12.69 -24.48 -31.48
CA SER A 345 11.70 -24.30 -32.54
C SER A 345 12.19 -23.18 -33.45
N GLN A 346 12.47 -23.49 -34.72
CA GLN A 346 12.86 -22.49 -35.73
C GLN A 346 11.74 -22.18 -36.69
N SER A 347 11.55 -20.89 -36.96
CA SER A 347 10.58 -20.37 -37.93
C SER A 347 11.27 -19.48 -38.99
N LYS A 348 12.29 -19.99 -39.68
CA LYS A 348 12.78 -19.31 -40.90
C LYS A 348 12.01 -19.79 -42.13
N ARG A 349 11.73 -18.84 -43.03
CA ARG A 349 10.89 -18.99 -44.23
C ARG A 349 11.69 -19.49 -45.46
N SER A 350 12.99 -19.75 -45.32
CA SER A 350 13.94 -19.86 -46.44
C SER A 350 14.64 -21.21 -46.64
N ASP A 351 14.38 -22.25 -45.84
CA ASP A 351 14.98 -23.57 -46.06
C ASP A 351 13.98 -24.57 -46.62
N ARG A 352 14.44 -25.40 -47.57
CA ARG A 352 13.69 -26.51 -48.22
C ARG A 352 13.11 -27.55 -47.24
N TRP A 353 13.43 -27.47 -45.94
CA TRP A 353 13.12 -28.49 -44.91
C TRP A 353 11.98 -28.13 -43.94
N GLY A 354 11.33 -26.96 -44.09
CA GLY A 354 10.20 -26.56 -43.24
C GLY A 354 10.58 -26.16 -41.79
N ARG A 355 9.59 -25.77 -40.97
CA ARG A 355 9.82 -25.37 -39.55
C ARG A 355 10.22 -26.59 -38.71
N ASN A 356 11.48 -26.64 -38.28
CA ASN A 356 12.01 -27.73 -37.46
C ASN A 356 11.79 -27.50 -35.96
N ILE A 357 11.23 -28.51 -35.31
CA ILE A 357 11.14 -28.64 -33.86
C ILE A 357 12.11 -29.75 -33.46
N SER A 358 13.02 -29.45 -32.53
CA SER A 358 14.04 -30.40 -32.10
C SER A 358 14.23 -30.43 -30.59
N LEU A 359 14.71 -31.56 -30.08
CA LEU A 359 15.13 -31.77 -28.70
C LEU A 359 16.54 -32.37 -28.70
N TRP A 360 17.47 -31.73 -28.01
CA TRP A 360 18.85 -32.20 -27.87
C TRP A 360 19.03 -32.87 -26.52
N ASN A 361 19.18 -34.20 -26.47
CA ASN A 361 19.40 -34.89 -25.20
C ASN A 361 20.08 -36.25 -25.37
N ASN A 362 21.10 -36.50 -24.53
CA ASN A 362 21.89 -37.72 -24.58
C ASN A 362 21.28 -38.90 -23.80
N ASP A 363 20.31 -38.66 -22.90
CA ASP A 363 19.65 -39.74 -22.16
C ASP A 363 18.61 -40.46 -23.05
N LYS A 364 18.80 -41.77 -23.25
CA LYS A 364 17.95 -42.62 -24.09
C LYS A 364 16.50 -42.68 -23.59
N ASN A 365 16.28 -42.63 -22.26
CA ASN A 365 14.94 -42.65 -21.69
C ASN A 365 14.19 -41.36 -22.01
N ILE A 366 14.85 -40.21 -21.96
CA ILE A 366 14.24 -38.92 -22.35
C ILE A 366 13.86 -38.94 -23.83
N ARG A 367 14.76 -39.41 -24.72
CA ARG A 367 14.48 -39.50 -26.16
C ARG A 367 13.28 -40.38 -26.48
N LYS A 368 13.25 -41.61 -25.94
CA LYS A 368 12.13 -42.55 -26.13
C LYS A 368 10.81 -41.99 -25.56
N ASN A 369 10.87 -41.27 -24.44
CA ASN A 369 9.69 -40.63 -23.87
C ASN A 369 9.18 -39.50 -24.76
N PHE A 370 10.08 -38.67 -25.30
CA PHE A 370 9.73 -37.60 -26.22
C PHE A 370 9.12 -38.14 -27.52
N GLU A 371 9.70 -39.21 -28.08
CA GLU A 371 9.17 -39.92 -29.26
C GLU A 371 7.73 -40.41 -29.01
N ASN A 372 7.51 -41.14 -27.92
CA ASN A 372 6.19 -41.64 -27.55
C ASN A 372 5.17 -40.51 -27.37
N ILE A 373 5.56 -39.41 -26.70
CA ILE A 373 4.66 -38.26 -26.49
C ILE A 373 4.29 -37.60 -27.82
N VAL A 374 5.25 -37.37 -28.72
CA VAL A 374 4.97 -36.73 -30.02
C VAL A 374 4.09 -37.63 -30.90
N ASN A 375 4.31 -38.94 -30.88
CA ASN A 375 3.47 -39.90 -31.59
C ASN A 375 2.04 -39.91 -31.02
N ASN A 376 1.90 -40.05 -29.69
CA ASN A 376 0.59 -40.11 -29.03
C ASN A 376 -0.22 -38.81 -29.19
N LEU A 377 0.43 -37.64 -29.05
CA LEU A 377 -0.27 -36.34 -29.11
C LEU A 377 -0.59 -35.92 -30.54
N PHE A 378 0.37 -36.11 -31.47
CA PHE A 378 0.32 -35.48 -32.78
C PHE A 378 0.25 -36.47 -33.95
N GLY A 379 0.48 -37.76 -33.71
CA GLY A 379 0.59 -38.79 -34.75
C GLY A 379 1.82 -38.59 -35.65
N LEU A 380 2.88 -37.98 -35.12
CA LEU A 380 4.12 -37.71 -35.82
C LEU A 380 5.25 -38.55 -35.22
N ASN A 381 6.18 -39.00 -36.07
CA ASN A 381 7.34 -39.77 -35.65
C ASN A 381 8.60 -38.90 -35.73
N PRO A 382 9.19 -38.47 -34.60
CA PRO A 382 10.46 -37.78 -34.58
C PRO A 382 11.59 -38.67 -35.09
N LYS A 383 12.50 -38.11 -35.89
CA LYS A 383 13.72 -38.80 -36.34
C LYS A 383 14.86 -38.55 -35.36
N GLU A 384 15.66 -39.57 -35.09
CA GLU A 384 16.90 -39.48 -34.31
C GLU A 384 18.08 -39.17 -35.25
N LEU A 385 18.88 -38.16 -34.91
CA LEU A 385 20.08 -37.78 -35.63
C LEU A 385 21.24 -37.60 -34.66
N PHE A 386 22.30 -38.39 -34.86
CA PHE A 386 23.56 -38.24 -34.13
C PHE A 386 24.40 -37.15 -34.81
N HIS A 387 24.78 -36.10 -34.08
CA HIS A 387 25.56 -35.01 -34.67
C HIS A 387 27.08 -35.16 -34.41
N SER A 388 27.52 -35.33 -33.15
CA SER A 388 28.91 -35.57 -32.78
C SER A 388 29.07 -35.91 -31.29
N LYS A 389 30.24 -36.42 -30.86
CA LYS A 389 30.56 -36.67 -29.43
C LYS A 389 30.34 -35.44 -28.52
N ARG A 390 30.51 -34.21 -29.05
CA ARG A 390 30.31 -32.95 -28.29
C ARG A 390 28.88 -32.43 -28.31
N ARG A 391 28.13 -32.62 -29.40
CA ARG A 391 26.76 -32.06 -29.57
C ARG A 391 25.65 -33.05 -29.21
N GLY A 392 25.96 -34.34 -29.15
CA GLY A 392 25.02 -35.36 -28.70
C GLY A 392 24.00 -35.78 -29.76
N VAL A 393 22.89 -36.33 -29.28
CA VAL A 393 21.78 -36.82 -30.10
C VAL A 393 20.65 -35.81 -30.16
N MET A 394 20.14 -35.55 -31.37
CA MET A 394 18.99 -34.70 -31.63
C MET A 394 17.79 -35.53 -32.08
N MET A 395 16.64 -35.34 -31.44
CA MET A 395 15.34 -35.77 -31.97
C MET A 395 14.72 -34.60 -32.71
N TYR A 396 14.20 -34.78 -33.93
CA TYR A 396 13.55 -33.70 -34.68
C TYR A 396 12.35 -34.15 -35.51
N PHE A 397 11.41 -33.23 -35.69
CA PHE A 397 10.29 -33.35 -36.62
C PHE A 397 9.88 -31.97 -37.13
N SER A 398 9.16 -31.92 -38.24
CA SER A 398 8.79 -30.66 -38.89
C SER A 398 7.28 -30.46 -38.83
N SER A 399 6.83 -29.40 -38.17
CA SER A 399 5.41 -29.03 -38.16
C SER A 399 5.23 -27.53 -37.94
N SER A 400 4.72 -26.87 -38.97
CA SER A 400 4.52 -25.42 -38.95
C SER A 400 3.41 -24.99 -37.98
N LEU A 401 2.41 -25.85 -37.76
CA LEU A 401 1.29 -25.65 -36.87
C LEU A 401 1.69 -25.85 -35.40
N ILE A 402 2.42 -26.93 -35.10
CA ILE A 402 2.88 -27.19 -33.72
C ILE A 402 3.85 -26.11 -33.26
N ALA A 403 4.73 -25.62 -34.15
CA ALA A 403 5.65 -24.52 -33.83
C ALA A 403 4.91 -23.24 -33.42
N ARG A 404 3.75 -22.96 -34.02
CA ARG A 404 2.89 -21.82 -33.66
C ARG A 404 2.10 -22.09 -32.38
N LEU A 405 1.59 -23.30 -32.21
CA LEU A 405 0.93 -23.71 -30.96
C LEU A 405 1.88 -23.53 -29.75
N ILE A 406 3.14 -23.93 -29.89
CA ILE A 406 4.20 -23.71 -28.88
C ILE A 406 4.38 -22.20 -28.60
N ASN A 407 4.40 -21.38 -29.64
CA ASN A 407 4.51 -19.92 -29.52
C ASN A 407 3.28 -19.31 -28.81
N ASN A 408 2.08 -19.78 -29.15
CA ASN A 408 0.83 -19.35 -28.51
C ASN A 408 0.75 -19.81 -27.06
N CYS A 409 1.45 -20.88 -26.67
CA CYS A 409 1.64 -21.28 -25.28
C CYS A 409 2.65 -20.40 -24.50
N GLY A 410 3.33 -19.48 -25.19
CA GLY A 410 4.25 -18.53 -24.59
C GLY A 410 5.74 -18.88 -24.70
N ILE A 411 6.08 -19.89 -25.52
CA ILE A 411 7.46 -20.31 -25.77
C ILE A 411 7.89 -19.79 -27.16
N PRO A 412 8.72 -18.73 -27.24
CA PRO A 412 9.06 -18.09 -28.51
C PRO A 412 9.88 -19.01 -29.42
N SER A 413 9.67 -18.86 -30.74
CA SER A 413 10.57 -19.43 -31.75
C SER A 413 11.93 -18.71 -31.75
N GLY A 414 13.04 -19.44 -31.78
CA GLY A 414 14.39 -18.85 -31.75
C GLY A 414 14.98 -18.70 -30.34
N LYS A 415 15.51 -17.51 -30.01
CA LYS A 415 16.22 -17.27 -28.73
C LYS A 415 15.23 -17.10 -27.57
N LYS A 416 15.30 -18.00 -26.59
CA LYS A 416 14.53 -17.98 -25.33
C LYS A 416 15.07 -16.94 -24.32
N ASN A 417 15.07 -15.66 -24.71
CA ASN A 417 15.52 -14.55 -23.87
C ASN A 417 14.33 -13.93 -23.11
N SER A 418 14.20 -12.60 -23.07
CA SER A 418 13.23 -11.84 -22.27
C SER A 418 11.75 -12.03 -22.63
N THR A 419 11.45 -12.67 -23.77
CA THR A 419 10.08 -12.86 -24.29
C THR A 419 9.43 -14.19 -23.88
N PHE A 420 10.17 -15.10 -23.25
CA PHE A 420 9.61 -16.36 -22.75
C PHE A 420 8.65 -16.07 -21.58
N ARG A 421 7.34 -16.30 -21.79
CA ARG A 421 6.28 -16.09 -20.81
C ARG A 421 5.25 -17.20 -20.90
N LEU A 422 5.24 -18.10 -19.93
CA LEU A 422 4.24 -19.15 -19.87
C LEU A 422 2.83 -18.58 -19.65
N ASN A 423 1.86 -19.06 -20.45
CA ASN A 423 0.47 -18.67 -20.30
C ASN A 423 -0.17 -19.16 -18.99
N GLN A 424 -1.26 -18.50 -18.59
CA GLN A 424 -1.95 -18.68 -17.31
C GLN A 424 -2.51 -20.10 -17.07
N PHE A 425 -2.65 -20.94 -18.11
CA PHE A 425 -3.15 -22.31 -17.97
C PHE A 425 -2.18 -23.28 -17.26
N LEU A 426 -0.91 -22.90 -17.09
CA LEU A 426 0.14 -23.70 -16.43
C LEU A 426 0.03 -23.78 -14.91
N GLN A 427 -1.03 -23.22 -14.35
CA GLN A 427 -1.12 -22.92 -12.92
C GLN A 427 -1.88 -24.00 -12.12
N ARG A 428 -2.32 -25.06 -12.82
CA ARG A 428 -2.91 -26.31 -12.30
C ARG A 428 -1.85 -27.30 -11.82
N LYS A 429 -1.91 -27.79 -10.57
CA LYS A 429 -0.88 -28.68 -9.99
C LYS A 429 -0.66 -29.97 -10.82
N ASP A 430 -1.73 -30.54 -11.38
CA ASP A 430 -1.69 -31.74 -12.23
C ASP A 430 -1.02 -31.50 -13.59
N LEU A 431 -1.14 -30.30 -14.15
CA LEU A 431 -0.52 -29.89 -15.42
C LEU A 431 0.90 -29.30 -15.21
N LEU A 432 1.13 -28.63 -14.08
CA LEU A 432 2.39 -27.99 -13.72
C LEU A 432 3.47 -29.00 -13.34
N ARG A 433 3.09 -30.07 -12.64
CA ARG A 433 4.00 -31.16 -12.24
C ARG A 433 4.74 -31.80 -13.43
N PRO A 434 4.06 -32.29 -14.48
CA PRO A 434 4.75 -32.88 -15.64
C PRO A 434 5.59 -31.86 -16.41
N TYR A 435 5.15 -30.60 -16.47
CA TYR A 435 5.94 -29.52 -17.05
C TYR A 435 7.26 -29.28 -16.29
N LEU A 436 7.20 -29.10 -14.96
CA LEU A 436 8.39 -28.90 -14.13
C LEU A 436 9.32 -30.11 -14.19
N LYS A 437 8.76 -31.33 -14.16
CA LYS A 437 9.55 -32.56 -14.27
C LYS A 437 10.40 -32.59 -15.54
N ALA A 438 9.78 -32.34 -16.69
CA ALA A 438 10.50 -32.30 -17.97
C ALA A 438 11.53 -31.16 -18.03
N LEU A 439 11.19 -29.98 -17.49
CA LEU A 439 12.11 -28.84 -17.44
C LEU A 439 13.36 -29.13 -16.58
N PHE A 440 13.18 -29.75 -15.41
CA PHE A 440 14.29 -30.17 -14.54
C PHE A 440 15.08 -31.35 -15.14
N ASP A 441 14.42 -32.26 -15.88
CA ASP A 441 15.11 -33.33 -16.61
C ASP A 441 16.09 -32.80 -17.66
N CYS A 442 15.77 -31.69 -18.32
CA CYS A 442 16.66 -30.99 -19.23
C CYS A 442 17.74 -30.21 -18.47
N GLU A 443 17.35 -29.14 -17.78
CA GLU A 443 18.24 -28.08 -17.30
C GLU A 443 18.67 -28.26 -15.83
N GLY A 444 18.06 -29.20 -15.11
CA GLY A 444 18.34 -29.47 -13.70
C GLY A 444 19.69 -30.18 -13.51
N SER A 445 20.39 -29.84 -12.45
CA SER A 445 21.65 -30.45 -12.04
C SER A 445 21.58 -30.85 -10.57
N VAL A 446 22.04 -32.06 -10.26
CA VAL A 446 22.06 -32.62 -8.91
C VAL A 446 23.52 -32.72 -8.44
N SER A 447 23.87 -32.00 -7.38
CA SER A 447 25.20 -32.02 -6.80
C SER A 447 25.22 -32.83 -5.50
N ILE A 448 25.89 -33.98 -5.51
CA ILE A 448 26.05 -34.83 -4.33
C ILE A 448 26.85 -34.08 -3.26
N ASN A 449 28.03 -33.54 -3.62
CA ASN A 449 28.93 -32.86 -2.67
C ASN A 449 28.27 -31.66 -1.96
N LYS A 450 27.44 -30.89 -2.69
CA LYS A 450 26.72 -29.74 -2.13
C LYS A 450 25.35 -30.10 -1.55
N GLY A 451 24.87 -31.32 -1.75
CA GLY A 451 23.57 -31.79 -1.28
C GLY A 451 22.40 -30.94 -1.79
N ASN A 452 22.43 -30.51 -3.05
CA ASN A 452 21.39 -29.65 -3.61
C ASN A 452 21.03 -29.98 -5.05
N ILE A 453 19.81 -29.58 -5.41
CA ILE A 453 19.31 -29.58 -6.78
C ILE A 453 19.36 -28.14 -7.25
N SER A 454 19.82 -27.92 -8.47
CA SER A 454 19.88 -26.57 -9.03
C SER A 454 19.47 -26.55 -10.48
N PHE A 455 18.98 -25.40 -10.90
CA PHE A 455 18.49 -25.15 -12.24
C PHE A 455 18.93 -23.75 -12.66
N MET A 456 19.46 -23.59 -13.86
CA MET A 456 19.93 -22.30 -14.36
C MET A 456 19.04 -21.84 -15.50
N ILE A 457 18.59 -20.59 -15.45
CA ILE A 457 17.82 -19.98 -16.54
C ILE A 457 18.29 -18.55 -16.78
N ARG A 458 18.46 -18.20 -18.07
CA ARG A 458 18.86 -16.84 -18.47
C ARG A 458 17.74 -15.81 -18.29
N ASN A 459 16.49 -16.25 -18.39
CA ASN A 459 15.32 -15.38 -18.22
C ASN A 459 15.03 -15.11 -16.72
N LYS A 460 15.22 -13.84 -16.32
CA LYS A 460 15.02 -13.37 -14.95
C LYS A 460 13.56 -13.34 -14.49
N GLU A 461 12.62 -13.05 -15.39
CA GLU A 461 11.18 -13.06 -15.07
C GLU A 461 10.74 -14.49 -14.77
N MET A 462 11.12 -15.44 -15.63
CA MET A 462 10.76 -16.85 -15.50
C MET A 462 11.30 -17.48 -14.20
N THR A 463 12.45 -16.99 -13.71
CA THR A 463 12.98 -17.42 -12.41
C THR A 463 11.97 -17.16 -11.28
N LYS A 464 11.30 -16.00 -11.28
CA LYS A 464 10.31 -15.64 -10.24
C LYS A 464 9.11 -16.56 -10.29
N TYR A 465 8.59 -16.84 -11.49
CA TYR A 465 7.46 -17.76 -11.70
C TYR A 465 7.78 -19.18 -11.24
N ILE A 466 8.94 -19.74 -11.62
CA ILE A 466 9.34 -21.10 -11.20
C ILE A 466 9.42 -21.21 -9.68
N VAL A 467 9.92 -20.18 -8.99
CA VAL A 467 9.95 -20.19 -7.52
C VAL A 467 8.53 -20.17 -6.93
N MET A 468 7.59 -19.42 -7.51
CA MET A 468 6.18 -19.46 -7.09
C MET A 468 5.52 -20.81 -7.40
N PHE A 469 5.84 -21.41 -8.55
CA PHE A 469 5.36 -22.75 -8.93
C PHE A 469 5.85 -23.83 -7.98
N LEU A 470 7.14 -23.79 -7.59
CA LEU A 470 7.69 -24.70 -6.60
C LEU A 470 7.02 -24.54 -5.22
N LEU A 471 6.63 -23.32 -4.84
CA LEU A 471 5.86 -23.09 -3.60
C LEU A 471 4.47 -23.76 -3.61
N GLN A 472 3.83 -23.98 -4.77
CA GLN A 472 2.58 -24.76 -4.84
C GLN A 472 2.78 -26.24 -4.45
N PHE A 473 4.01 -26.75 -4.57
CA PHE A 473 4.40 -28.08 -4.08
C PHE A 473 5.00 -28.02 -2.67
N GLY A 474 4.97 -26.85 -2.02
CA GLY A 474 5.60 -26.62 -0.72
C GLY A 474 7.13 -26.73 -0.75
N ILE A 475 7.75 -26.51 -1.91
CA ILE A 475 9.21 -26.56 -2.13
C ILE A 475 9.74 -25.13 -2.10
N ILE A 476 10.52 -24.79 -1.08
CA ILE A 476 11.13 -23.48 -0.94
C ILE A 476 12.46 -23.47 -1.68
N ALA A 477 12.48 -22.76 -2.81
CA ALA A 477 13.71 -22.53 -3.57
C ALA A 477 14.35 -21.17 -3.26
N SER A 478 15.66 -21.11 -3.47
CA SER A 478 16.47 -19.89 -3.39
C SER A 478 16.98 -19.47 -4.76
N ILE A 479 17.15 -18.17 -4.98
CA ILE A 479 17.65 -17.58 -6.23
C ILE A 479 19.03 -16.98 -5.97
N ASN A 480 20.06 -17.60 -6.51
CA ASN A 480 21.41 -17.08 -6.50
C ASN A 480 21.78 -16.51 -7.87
N LYS A 481 22.53 -15.40 -7.88
CA LYS A 481 23.13 -14.91 -9.12
C LYS A 481 24.45 -15.61 -9.34
N VAL A 482 24.66 -16.16 -10.53
CA VAL A 482 25.95 -16.67 -11.00
C VAL A 482 26.23 -15.94 -12.31
N ASN A 483 27.23 -15.05 -12.32
CA ASN A 483 27.50 -14.13 -13.44
C ASN A 483 26.26 -13.30 -13.82
N LYS A 484 25.81 -13.36 -15.08
CA LYS A 484 24.62 -12.66 -15.60
C LYS A 484 23.31 -13.44 -15.41
N ASP A 485 23.39 -14.71 -14.99
CA ASP A 485 22.27 -15.66 -14.95
C ASP A 485 21.76 -15.92 -13.53
N ASN A 486 20.49 -16.32 -13.43
CA ASN A 486 19.88 -16.73 -12.18
C ASN A 486 19.95 -18.25 -12.06
N ARG A 487 20.43 -18.73 -10.91
CA ARG A 487 20.40 -20.13 -10.53
C ARG A 487 19.39 -20.33 -9.41
N ILE A 488 18.38 -21.15 -9.68
CA ILE A 488 17.44 -21.65 -8.68
C ILE A 488 18.12 -22.81 -7.96
N ILE A 489 18.12 -22.78 -6.63
CA ILE A 489 18.71 -23.82 -5.79
C ILE A 489 17.66 -24.31 -4.81
N ILE A 490 17.43 -25.62 -4.83
CA ILE A 490 16.60 -26.36 -3.89
C ILE A 490 17.55 -27.10 -2.96
N SER A 491 17.51 -26.73 -1.69
CA SER A 491 18.38 -27.25 -0.64
C SER A 491 17.58 -27.49 0.64
N GLY A 492 18.18 -28.27 1.55
CA GLY A 492 17.51 -28.73 2.76
C GLY A 492 16.78 -30.04 2.54
N GLU A 493 16.84 -30.90 3.55
CA GLU A 493 16.30 -32.26 3.51
C GLU A 493 14.81 -32.27 3.16
N THR A 494 14.01 -31.38 3.78
CA THR A 494 12.57 -31.25 3.55
C THR A 494 12.24 -30.95 2.09
N ASN A 495 12.88 -29.94 1.51
CA ASN A 495 12.62 -29.53 0.12
C ASN A 495 13.08 -30.58 -0.89
N ILE A 496 14.19 -31.27 -0.62
CA ILE A 496 14.70 -32.34 -1.50
C ILE A 496 13.78 -33.57 -1.44
N LYS A 497 13.29 -33.95 -0.26
CA LYS A 497 12.27 -35.02 -0.10
C LYS A 497 10.98 -34.67 -0.84
N LYS A 498 10.46 -33.44 -0.67
CA LYS A 498 9.27 -32.98 -1.40
C LYS A 498 9.49 -32.99 -2.91
N PHE A 499 10.65 -32.54 -3.39
CA PHE A 499 11.00 -32.61 -4.81
C PHE A 499 11.01 -34.05 -5.32
N ALA A 500 11.58 -34.98 -4.56
CA ALA A 500 11.60 -36.40 -4.90
C ALA A 500 10.22 -37.07 -4.81
N GLN A 501 9.31 -36.57 -3.99
CA GLN A 501 7.94 -37.08 -3.91
C GLN A 501 7.06 -36.56 -5.05
N GLU A 502 7.12 -35.25 -5.31
CA GLU A 502 6.18 -34.53 -6.18
C GLU A 502 6.67 -34.40 -7.64
N ILE A 503 7.95 -34.09 -7.88
CA ILE A 503 8.46 -33.75 -9.23
C ILE A 503 9.27 -34.91 -9.83
N ARG A 504 10.30 -35.38 -9.10
CA ARG A 504 11.24 -36.46 -9.52
C ARG A 504 12.07 -36.12 -10.77
N PHE A 505 13.03 -36.98 -11.08
CA PHE A 505 13.73 -36.99 -12.37
C PHE A 505 13.35 -38.24 -13.16
N THR A 506 13.12 -38.10 -14.46
CA THR A 506 13.10 -39.21 -15.43
C THR A 506 14.52 -39.54 -15.89
N HIS A 507 15.40 -38.54 -15.91
CA HIS A 507 16.80 -38.72 -16.29
C HIS A 507 17.50 -39.72 -15.36
N SER A 508 18.08 -40.76 -15.96
CA SER A 508 18.66 -41.91 -15.26
C SER A 508 19.73 -41.51 -14.23
N GLU A 509 20.78 -40.81 -14.69
CA GLU A 509 21.89 -40.36 -13.84
C GLU A 509 21.48 -39.33 -12.78
N LYS A 510 20.62 -38.36 -13.12
CA LYS A 510 20.16 -37.35 -12.15
C LYS A 510 19.32 -37.98 -11.05
N ASN A 511 18.47 -38.96 -11.41
CA ASN A 511 17.68 -39.71 -10.44
C ASN A 511 18.56 -40.55 -9.50
N LYS A 512 19.58 -41.25 -10.02
CA LYS A 512 20.57 -41.97 -9.19
C LYS A 512 21.22 -41.03 -8.18
N LYS A 513 21.73 -39.87 -8.62
CA LYS A 513 22.35 -38.86 -7.75
C LYS A 513 21.39 -38.33 -6.69
N LEU A 514 20.12 -38.11 -7.03
CA LEU A 514 19.08 -37.69 -6.09
C LEU A 514 18.84 -38.76 -5.00
N GLN A 515 18.76 -40.03 -5.40
CA GLN A 515 18.62 -41.16 -4.45
C GLN A 515 19.86 -41.28 -3.54
N THR A 516 21.07 -41.05 -4.06
CA THR A 516 22.29 -41.02 -3.26
C THR A 516 22.24 -39.93 -2.19
N ILE A 517 21.75 -38.72 -2.53
CA ILE A 517 21.58 -37.63 -1.56
C ILE A 517 20.56 -38.01 -0.47
N LEU A 518 19.44 -38.61 -0.85
CA LEU A 518 18.40 -39.04 0.11
C LEU A 518 18.89 -40.11 1.08
N LYS A 519 19.75 -41.04 0.63
CA LYS A 519 20.35 -42.10 1.46
C LYS A 519 21.45 -41.60 2.40
N ASN A 520 22.13 -40.51 2.05
CA ASN A 520 23.33 -40.06 2.78
C ASN A 520 23.02 -39.09 3.92
N LYS A 521 22.86 -39.62 5.14
CA LYS A 521 22.52 -38.85 6.37
C LYS A 521 23.51 -37.72 6.72
N LYS A 522 24.79 -37.82 6.33
CA LYS A 522 25.80 -36.76 6.59
C LYS A 522 25.59 -35.50 5.75
N ILE A 523 25.07 -35.64 4.52
CA ILE A 523 24.77 -34.52 3.62
C ILE A 523 23.49 -33.78 4.07
N ASN A 524 22.53 -34.52 4.63
CA ASN A 524 21.30 -33.96 5.22
C ASN A 524 21.54 -33.09 6.48
N LYS A 525 22.66 -33.28 7.19
CA LYS A 525 23.02 -32.46 8.38
C LYS A 525 23.40 -31.02 8.06
N LYS A 526 23.76 -30.66 6.82
CA LYS A 526 23.90 -29.26 6.38
C LYS A 526 22.51 -28.64 6.20
N GLN A 527 21.81 -28.42 7.30
CA GLN A 527 20.49 -27.79 7.29
C GLN A 527 20.57 -26.40 6.65
N SER A 528 19.61 -26.13 5.76
CA SER A 528 19.41 -24.81 5.19
C SER A 528 19.05 -23.82 6.31
N ASN A 529 19.75 -22.68 6.38
CA ASN A 529 19.39 -21.60 7.30
C ASN A 529 18.01 -20.98 7.01
N ILE A 530 17.36 -21.37 5.90
CA ILE A 530 16.07 -20.86 5.46
C ILE A 530 14.92 -21.46 6.28
N GLU A 531 14.99 -22.75 6.69
CA GLU A 531 13.90 -23.43 7.42
C GLU A 531 14.05 -23.38 8.94
N LYS A 532 15.04 -22.63 9.43
CA LYS A 532 15.23 -22.46 10.87
C LYS A 532 14.33 -21.35 11.38
N ILE A 533 13.78 -21.53 12.57
CA ILE A 533 13.02 -20.52 13.28
C ILE A 533 14.02 -19.66 14.06
N PRO A 534 14.17 -18.37 13.71
CA PRO A 534 15.11 -17.47 14.37
C PRO A 534 14.53 -16.94 15.67
N LEU A 535 15.37 -16.38 16.53
CA LEU A 535 14.95 -15.47 17.61
C LEU A 535 13.94 -16.12 18.58
N ILE A 536 14.27 -17.31 19.10
CA ILE A 536 13.39 -18.15 19.94
C ILE A 536 14.03 -18.57 21.26
N SER A 537 15.35 -18.45 21.40
CA SER A 537 16.10 -18.84 22.61
C SER A 537 15.58 -18.14 23.86
N LYS A 538 15.17 -16.85 23.78
CA LYS A 538 14.56 -16.13 24.91
C LYS A 538 13.20 -16.71 25.33
N GLN A 539 12.34 -17.05 24.37
CA GLN A 539 11.03 -17.65 24.64
C GLN A 539 11.20 -19.03 25.32
N ILE A 540 12.15 -19.83 24.82
CA ILE A 540 12.50 -21.13 25.40
C ILE A 540 13.10 -20.99 26.81
N LYS A 541 13.97 -19.99 27.07
CA LYS A 541 14.48 -19.69 28.43
C LYS A 541 13.35 -19.40 29.40
N SER A 542 12.42 -18.55 29.00
CA SER A 542 11.28 -18.15 29.84
C SER A 542 10.43 -19.37 30.21
N LEU A 543 10.07 -20.21 29.23
CA LEU A 543 9.31 -21.44 29.44
C LEU A 543 10.06 -22.45 30.33
N ARG A 544 11.35 -22.66 30.08
CA ARG A 544 12.20 -23.55 30.87
C ARG A 544 12.21 -23.13 32.35
N ASN A 545 12.39 -21.84 32.62
CA ASN A 545 12.41 -21.30 33.98
C ASN A 545 11.04 -21.45 34.66
N LYS A 546 9.94 -21.17 33.94
CA LYS A 546 8.56 -21.34 34.46
C LYS A 546 8.24 -22.80 34.80
N LEU A 547 8.72 -23.74 33.99
CA LEU A 547 8.51 -25.19 34.19
C LEU A 547 9.54 -25.83 35.13
N LYS A 548 10.47 -25.03 35.69
CA LYS A 548 11.55 -25.49 36.60
C LYS A 548 12.36 -26.66 36.03
N ILE A 549 12.70 -26.61 34.74
CA ILE A 549 13.51 -27.65 34.09
C ILE A 549 14.99 -27.30 34.23
N ASP A 550 15.78 -28.21 34.80
CA ASP A 550 17.21 -28.00 34.98
C ASP A 550 17.98 -27.96 33.66
N TYR A 551 19.17 -27.33 33.69
CA TYR A 551 19.94 -27.10 32.47
C TYR A 551 20.48 -28.42 31.89
N LYS A 552 20.72 -29.39 32.78
CA LYS A 552 21.20 -30.74 32.47
C LYS A 552 20.14 -31.58 31.75
N ASP A 553 18.87 -31.32 32.04
CA ASP A 553 17.72 -32.08 31.49
C ASP A 553 17.16 -31.47 30.20
N PHE A 554 17.71 -30.34 29.74
CA PHE A 554 17.21 -29.64 28.56
C PHE A 554 17.88 -30.15 27.26
N PRO A 555 17.11 -30.58 26.25
CA PRO A 555 17.63 -30.99 24.96
C PRO A 555 18.16 -29.76 24.22
N TYR A 556 19.45 -29.74 23.93
CA TYR A 556 20.18 -28.62 23.30
C TYR A 556 20.47 -27.40 24.21
N PRO A 557 21.14 -27.57 25.36
CA PRO A 557 21.44 -26.47 26.26
C PRO A 557 22.30 -25.39 25.60
N HIS A 558 23.25 -25.78 24.75
CA HIS A 558 24.14 -24.87 24.02
C HIS A 558 23.44 -23.94 23.03
N MET A 559 22.24 -24.28 22.54
CA MET A 559 21.49 -23.44 21.60
C MET A 559 20.79 -22.27 22.30
N ILE A 560 20.59 -22.38 23.60
CA ILE A 560 19.97 -21.33 24.40
C ILE A 560 21.01 -20.36 24.99
N THR A 561 22.26 -20.80 25.20
CA THR A 561 23.39 -19.97 25.66
C THR A 561 24.28 -19.44 24.54
N GLY A 562 24.22 -20.01 23.33
CA GLY A 562 25.10 -19.67 22.23
C GLY A 562 24.80 -18.34 21.51
N LYS A 563 25.78 -17.88 20.70
CA LYS A 563 25.68 -16.66 19.86
C LYS A 563 24.67 -16.74 18.71
N ARG A 564 24.17 -17.94 18.36
CA ARG A 564 23.23 -18.16 17.24
C ARG A 564 21.85 -18.57 17.78
N ASP A 565 20.91 -17.64 17.75
CA ASP A 565 19.52 -17.84 18.18
C ASP A 565 18.66 -18.35 17.01
N THR A 566 18.81 -19.64 16.66
CA THR A 566 18.01 -20.30 15.61
C THR A 566 17.78 -21.77 15.93
N PHE A 567 16.55 -22.26 15.79
CA PHE A 567 16.18 -23.66 15.99
C PHE A 567 15.68 -24.29 14.68
N SER A 568 15.97 -25.58 14.47
CA SER A 568 15.31 -26.35 13.42
C SER A 568 13.91 -26.75 13.88
N ILE A 569 12.97 -26.97 12.95
CA ILE A 569 11.61 -27.44 13.28
C ILE A 569 11.68 -28.70 14.15
N LYS A 570 12.48 -29.69 13.74
CA LYS A 570 12.66 -30.94 14.49
C LYS A 570 13.21 -30.71 15.91
N SER A 571 14.23 -29.86 16.05
CA SER A 571 14.78 -29.53 17.38
C SER A 571 13.76 -28.79 18.25
N LEU A 572 12.92 -27.95 17.64
CA LEU A 572 11.86 -27.24 18.35
C LEU A 572 10.70 -28.16 18.72
N GLU A 573 10.37 -29.15 17.91
CA GLU A 573 9.40 -30.22 18.23
C GLU A 573 9.87 -31.01 19.46
N GLU A 574 11.12 -31.45 19.50
CA GLU A 574 11.69 -32.16 20.66
C GLU A 574 11.65 -31.32 21.95
N VAL A 575 11.93 -30.02 21.84
CA VAL A 575 11.81 -29.06 22.96
C VAL A 575 10.34 -28.85 23.37
N TYR A 576 9.43 -28.76 22.39
CA TYR A 576 8.00 -28.59 22.63
C TYR A 576 7.40 -29.80 23.34
N GLU A 577 7.73 -31.02 22.88
CA GLU A 577 7.27 -32.28 23.51
C GLU A 577 7.79 -32.42 24.94
N LEU A 578 9.05 -32.02 25.22
CA LEU A 578 9.55 -31.99 26.59
C LEU A 578 8.72 -31.06 27.50
N PHE A 579 8.44 -29.84 27.02
CA PHE A 579 7.63 -28.88 27.76
C PHE A 579 6.20 -29.37 27.97
N LEU A 580 5.64 -30.05 26.97
CA LEU A 580 4.30 -30.63 27.03
C LEU A 580 4.22 -31.80 28.03
N ASN A 581 5.23 -32.67 28.07
CA ASN A 581 5.32 -33.80 29.01
C ASN A 581 5.54 -33.36 30.47
N LYS A 582 6.18 -32.22 30.70
CA LYS A 582 6.39 -31.66 32.05
C LYS A 582 5.22 -30.79 32.54
N LEU A 583 4.20 -30.60 31.70
CA LEU A 583 3.08 -29.70 31.97
C LEU A 583 2.07 -30.36 32.90
N LYS A 584 1.98 -29.86 34.14
CA LYS A 584 1.06 -30.39 35.17
C LYS A 584 -0.32 -29.69 35.18
N THR A 585 -0.54 -28.68 34.33
CA THR A 585 -1.73 -27.80 34.36
C THR A 585 -2.71 -28.07 33.22
N LYS A 586 -4.03 -27.98 33.47
CA LYS A 586 -5.09 -28.16 32.46
C LYS A 586 -5.03 -27.17 31.27
N LYS A 587 -4.38 -26.01 31.43
CA LYS A 587 -4.15 -25.02 30.35
C LYS A 587 -2.66 -24.87 30.07
N ALA A 588 -2.30 -24.95 28.79
CA ALA A 588 -0.93 -24.70 28.31
C ALA A 588 -0.58 -23.19 28.39
N PRO A 589 0.63 -22.82 28.85
CA PRO A 589 1.12 -21.45 28.83
C PRO A 589 1.08 -20.86 27.41
N ILE A 590 0.85 -19.54 27.31
CA ILE A 590 0.75 -18.81 26.04
C ILE A 590 2.00 -19.02 25.20
N GLU A 591 3.18 -19.00 25.81
CA GLU A 591 4.45 -19.18 25.09
C GLU A 591 4.54 -20.58 24.46
N LEU A 592 3.97 -21.61 25.08
CA LEU A 592 3.92 -22.96 24.50
C LEU A 592 2.95 -23.02 23.31
N GLN A 593 1.83 -22.30 23.39
CA GLN A 593 0.89 -22.16 22.28
C GLN A 593 1.52 -21.41 21.09
N GLU A 594 2.35 -20.40 21.36
CA GLU A 594 3.12 -19.69 20.33
C GLU A 594 4.17 -20.58 19.68
N LEU A 595 4.88 -21.41 20.46
CA LEU A 595 5.79 -22.43 19.93
C LEU A 595 5.05 -23.40 18.99
N LYS A 596 3.86 -23.86 19.39
CA LYS A 596 2.99 -24.70 18.55
C LYS A 596 2.59 -23.99 17.26
N CYS A 597 2.20 -22.72 17.32
CA CYS A 597 1.87 -21.92 16.14
C CYS A 597 3.06 -21.77 15.18
N LEU A 598 4.28 -21.60 15.69
CA LEU A 598 5.49 -21.52 14.87
C LEU A 598 5.82 -22.85 14.19
N LEU A 599 5.64 -23.98 14.89
CA LEU A 599 5.82 -25.32 14.34
C LEU A 599 4.84 -25.58 13.18
N GLU A 600 3.55 -25.29 13.41
CA GLU A 600 2.47 -25.52 12.44
C GLU A 600 2.32 -24.42 11.36
N SER A 601 3.17 -23.38 11.39
CA SER A 601 3.02 -22.21 10.51
C SER A 601 3.15 -22.53 9.02
N ASP A 602 2.36 -21.85 8.19
CA ASP A 602 2.49 -21.85 6.72
C ASP A 602 3.46 -20.77 6.22
N VAL A 603 4.24 -20.17 7.14
CA VAL A 603 5.27 -19.19 6.84
C VAL A 603 6.65 -19.67 7.24
N VAL A 604 7.66 -19.06 6.63
CA VAL A 604 9.07 -19.27 6.93
C VAL A 604 9.72 -17.91 7.10
N TRP A 605 10.58 -17.80 8.12
CA TRP A 605 11.22 -16.54 8.49
C TRP A 605 12.60 -16.45 7.84
N VAL A 606 12.81 -15.45 6.99
CA VAL A 606 14.02 -15.36 6.17
C VAL A 606 14.70 -14.02 6.42
N PRO A 607 16.03 -14.01 6.66
CA PRO A 607 16.72 -12.77 6.95
C PRO A 607 16.78 -11.85 5.72
N VAL A 608 16.65 -10.55 5.97
CA VAL A 608 16.81 -9.48 5.00
C VAL A 608 18.29 -9.26 4.75
N THR A 609 18.69 -9.31 3.48
CA THR A 609 20.08 -9.16 3.01
C THR A 609 20.33 -7.82 2.32
N GLU A 610 19.27 -7.14 1.91
CA GLU A 610 19.35 -5.83 1.26
C GLU A 610 18.06 -5.06 1.61
N ASN A 611 18.20 -3.86 2.16
CA ASN A 611 17.17 -2.84 2.13
C ASN A 611 17.79 -1.61 1.45
N LYS A 612 17.24 -1.18 0.31
CA LYS A 612 17.74 -0.02 -0.42
C LYS A 612 16.61 0.86 -0.93
N LYS A 613 16.77 2.16 -0.70
CA LYS A 613 16.04 3.23 -1.36
C LYS A 613 16.43 3.27 -2.84
N ILE A 614 15.45 3.14 -3.73
CA ILE A 614 15.64 3.18 -5.18
C ILE A 614 14.75 4.27 -5.76
N HIS A 615 15.25 5.00 -6.76
CA HIS A 615 14.40 5.92 -7.50
C HIS A 615 13.33 5.15 -8.26
N SER A 616 12.09 5.64 -8.25
CA SER A 616 11.04 4.95 -8.97
C SER A 616 11.25 5.07 -10.47
N LYS A 617 11.22 3.91 -11.15
CA LYS A 617 11.29 3.81 -12.61
C LYS A 617 9.95 3.42 -13.22
N VAL A 618 8.93 3.25 -12.39
CA VAL A 618 7.59 2.82 -12.80
C VAL A 618 6.62 3.98 -12.61
N PRO A 619 5.72 4.24 -13.57
CA PRO A 619 4.81 5.39 -13.48
C PRO A 619 3.73 5.23 -12.39
N TYR A 620 3.47 3.99 -11.97
CA TYR A 620 2.44 3.66 -11.02
C TYR A 620 2.87 2.54 -10.09
N VAL A 621 2.32 2.58 -8.88
CA VAL A 621 2.27 1.52 -7.89
C VAL A 621 0.82 1.06 -7.72
N TYR A 622 0.63 -0.16 -7.23
CA TYR A 622 -0.67 -0.84 -7.21
C TYR A 622 -0.92 -1.43 -5.82
N ASP A 623 -2.19 -1.48 -5.41
CA ASP A 623 -2.60 -2.08 -4.15
C ASP A 623 -3.97 -2.79 -4.26
N LEU A 624 -4.24 -3.68 -3.31
CA LEU A 624 -5.44 -4.51 -3.23
C LEU A 624 -5.98 -4.49 -1.80
N THR A 625 -7.27 -4.15 -1.66
CA THR A 625 -7.94 -4.25 -0.36
C THR A 625 -8.64 -5.60 -0.27
N MET A 626 -8.28 -6.41 0.72
CA MET A 626 -8.94 -7.68 1.02
C MET A 626 -10.20 -7.47 1.86
N GLN A 627 -11.22 -8.28 1.63
CA GLN A 627 -12.44 -8.32 2.45
C GLN A 627 -12.15 -8.90 3.85
N GLN A 628 -11.16 -9.80 3.95
CA GLN A 628 -10.77 -10.54 5.16
C GLN A 628 -9.24 -10.55 5.30
N GLY A 629 -8.74 -10.50 6.54
CA GLY A 629 -7.31 -10.60 6.87
C GLY A 629 -6.47 -9.33 6.63
N ASN A 630 -6.94 -8.37 5.82
CA ASN A 630 -6.24 -7.10 5.52
C ASN A 630 -4.76 -7.28 5.10
N ASN A 631 -4.38 -8.45 4.59
CA ASN A 631 -3.02 -8.77 4.17
C ASN A 631 -3.04 -9.75 2.99
N PHE A 632 -1.97 -9.81 2.19
CA PHE A 632 -1.85 -10.78 1.10
C PHE A 632 -0.40 -11.11 0.73
N ILE A 633 -0.20 -12.15 -0.08
CA ILE A 633 1.12 -12.58 -0.55
C ILE A 633 1.54 -11.80 -1.80
N ALA A 634 2.73 -11.20 -1.77
CA ALA A 634 3.35 -10.45 -2.85
C ALA A 634 4.81 -10.90 -3.07
N ASN A 635 5.14 -11.42 -4.25
CA ASN A 635 6.43 -12.08 -4.55
C ASN A 635 6.84 -13.16 -3.52
N GLY A 636 5.85 -13.76 -2.84
CA GLY A 636 6.06 -14.71 -1.76
C GLY A 636 6.30 -14.12 -0.37
N ILE A 637 6.24 -12.79 -0.20
CA ILE A 637 6.36 -12.03 1.07
C ILE A 637 4.96 -11.50 1.46
N LEU A 638 4.68 -11.29 2.74
CA LEU A 638 3.39 -10.77 3.25
C LEU A 638 3.36 -9.24 3.43
N VAL A 639 2.21 -8.57 3.12
CA VAL A 639 1.94 -7.08 3.17
C VAL A 639 0.52 -6.74 3.77
N HIS A 640 0.19 -5.54 4.34
CA HIS A 640 -0.98 -5.24 5.26
C HIS A 640 -1.83 -3.90 5.05
N ASN A 641 -3.07 -3.67 5.63
CA ASN A 641 -4.00 -2.45 5.56
C ASN A 641 -4.71 -1.91 6.93
N SER A 642 -5.06 -0.59 7.13
CA SER A 642 -5.34 0.30 8.39
C SER A 642 -6.59 0.19 9.39
N ALA A 643 -6.61 0.82 10.64
CA ALA A 643 -7.56 0.59 11.81
C ALA A 643 -7.64 1.43 13.19
N ALA A 644 -8.66 2.29 13.49
CA ALA A 644 -8.83 2.95 14.84
C ALA A 644 -10.01 2.48 15.76
N ALA A 645 -11.24 2.39 15.25
CA ALA A 645 -12.42 1.89 15.99
C ALA A 645 -12.20 0.51 16.64
N MET A 646 -11.35 -0.28 15.99
CA MET A 646 -10.94 -1.60 16.44
C MET A 646 -10.12 -1.59 17.74
N TYR A 647 -9.32 -0.55 17.99
CA TYR A 647 -8.43 -0.51 19.14
C TYR A 647 -9.19 -0.50 20.47
N GLY A 648 -10.28 0.26 20.57
CA GLY A 648 -11.11 0.34 21.77
C GLY A 648 -11.79 -0.99 22.11
N GLN A 649 -12.41 -1.62 21.11
CA GLN A 649 -13.03 -2.94 21.26
C GLN A 649 -12.01 -4.01 21.66
N LEU A 650 -10.80 -3.95 21.14
CA LEU A 650 -9.76 -4.95 21.43
C LEU A 650 -9.11 -4.80 22.79
N THR A 651 -8.94 -3.57 23.26
CA THR A 651 -8.29 -3.31 24.55
C THR A 651 -9.25 -3.49 25.72
N THR A 652 -10.54 -3.17 25.55
CA THR A 652 -11.50 -3.16 26.67
C THR A 652 -12.63 -4.16 26.55
N GLY A 653 -12.84 -4.76 25.36
CA GLY A 653 -13.96 -5.66 25.07
C GLY A 653 -15.33 -4.97 25.02
N LYS A 654 -15.41 -3.67 25.37
CA LYS A 654 -16.67 -2.92 25.38
C LYS A 654 -17.08 -2.52 23.96
N PRO A 655 -18.39 -2.48 23.66
CA PRO A 655 -18.87 -1.95 22.40
C PRO A 655 -18.58 -0.47 22.26
N ILE A 656 -18.45 -0.05 21.00
CA ILE A 656 -18.51 1.37 20.66
C ILE A 656 -19.98 1.76 20.77
N ILE A 657 -20.25 2.82 21.51
CA ILE A 657 -21.60 3.32 21.69
C ILE A 657 -21.75 4.53 20.79
N ILE A 658 -22.73 4.50 19.90
CA ILE A 658 -23.06 5.60 19.00
C ILE A 658 -24.50 6.02 19.28
N THR A 659 -24.72 7.31 19.50
CA THR A 659 -26.06 7.90 19.47
C THR A 659 -26.07 8.93 18.38
N SER A 660 -27.02 8.86 17.45
CA SER A 660 -27.09 9.82 16.36
C SER A 660 -28.52 10.24 16.06
N LYS A 661 -28.71 11.52 15.83
CA LYS A 661 -30.01 12.14 15.52
C LYS A 661 -29.82 13.11 14.37
N ILE A 662 -30.64 12.95 13.35
CA ILE A 662 -30.49 13.69 12.09
C ILE A 662 -31.19 15.05 12.10
N GLN A 663 -32.25 15.22 12.91
CA GLN A 663 -33.02 16.46 13.03
C GLN A 663 -33.96 16.41 14.25
N LYS A 664 -34.44 17.58 14.69
CA LYS A 664 -35.25 17.76 15.92
C LYS A 664 -36.45 16.81 16.02
N ASN A 665 -37.21 16.72 14.92
CA ASN A 665 -38.45 15.95 14.84
C ASN A 665 -38.23 14.48 14.41
N LYS A 666 -37.00 13.97 14.49
CA LYS A 666 -36.69 12.56 14.22
C LYS A 666 -36.15 11.89 15.48
N PRO A 667 -36.44 10.60 15.66
CA PRO A 667 -35.93 9.84 16.80
C PRO A 667 -34.40 9.84 16.82
N ALA A 668 -33.79 9.92 18.00
CA ALA A 668 -32.37 9.66 18.15
C ALA A 668 -32.14 8.15 18.21
N HIS A 669 -31.23 7.66 17.38
CA HIS A 669 -30.92 6.24 17.30
C HIS A 669 -29.68 5.93 18.14
N TYR A 670 -29.85 5.05 19.11
CA TYR A 670 -28.78 4.52 19.95
C TYR A 670 -28.34 3.15 19.42
N TYR A 671 -27.02 2.97 19.33
CA TYR A 671 -26.37 1.77 18.83
C TYR A 671 -25.21 1.38 19.73
N GLU A 672 -25.20 0.13 20.17
CA GLU A 672 -24.01 -0.53 20.70
C GLU A 672 -23.45 -1.43 19.61
N LEU A 673 -22.27 -1.09 19.09
CA LEU A 673 -21.65 -1.81 18.00
C LEU A 673 -20.38 -2.52 18.46
N HIS A 674 -20.31 -3.80 18.16
CA HIS A 674 -19.06 -4.51 17.97
C HIS A 674 -18.75 -4.59 16.48
N ILE A 675 -17.47 -4.56 16.16
CA ILE A 675 -16.98 -5.04 14.87
C ILE A 675 -16.88 -6.56 15.03
N ASP A 676 -17.57 -7.35 14.21
CA ASP A 676 -17.22 -8.75 14.06
C ASP A 676 -15.85 -8.78 13.38
N THR A 677 -14.85 -8.89 14.26
CA THR A 677 -13.44 -8.88 13.93
C THR A 677 -13.04 -9.96 12.91
N LYS A 678 -13.83 -11.04 12.80
CA LYS A 678 -13.60 -12.17 11.88
C LYS A 678 -14.21 -11.91 10.50
N LYS A 679 -15.36 -11.23 10.44
CA LYS A 679 -16.10 -10.97 9.18
C LYS A 679 -15.92 -9.56 8.62
N ASN A 680 -15.35 -8.63 9.40
CA ASN A 680 -15.32 -7.20 9.09
C ASN A 680 -16.74 -6.66 8.79
N GLU A 681 -17.69 -7.08 9.62
CA GLU A 681 -19.10 -6.69 9.55
C GLU A 681 -19.52 -6.09 10.89
N PRO A 682 -20.44 -5.11 10.90
CA PRO A 682 -21.04 -4.62 12.13
C PRO A 682 -21.83 -5.71 12.82
N GLN A 683 -21.55 -5.92 14.09
CA GLN A 683 -22.41 -6.66 15.01
C GLN A 683 -23.11 -5.66 15.91
N ILE A 684 -24.42 -5.49 15.69
CA ILE A 684 -25.27 -4.65 16.52
C ILE A 684 -25.62 -5.45 17.79
N ILE A 685 -25.17 -4.99 18.95
CA ILE A 685 -25.51 -5.59 20.25
C ILE A 685 -26.86 -5.08 20.73
N ASN A 686 -27.06 -3.78 20.59
CA ASN A 686 -28.25 -3.09 21.05
C ASN A 686 -28.58 -1.98 20.06
N GLU A 687 -29.85 -1.89 19.69
CA GLU A 687 -30.40 -0.81 18.89
C GLU A 687 -31.75 -0.42 19.50
N HIS A 688 -31.89 0.84 19.88
CA HIS A 688 -33.18 1.39 20.28
C HIS A 688 -33.23 2.89 20.04
N VAL A 689 -34.43 3.45 20.13
CA VAL A 689 -34.63 4.89 20.10
C VAL A 689 -34.44 5.42 21.52
N VAL A 690 -33.72 6.52 21.65
CA VAL A 690 -33.54 7.22 22.91
C VAL A 690 -34.02 8.65 22.79
N ASP A 691 -34.50 9.20 23.89
CA ASP A 691 -34.73 10.63 23.98
C ASP A 691 -33.38 11.33 24.13
N TRP A 692 -33.13 12.26 23.22
CA TRP A 692 -31.91 13.07 23.22
C TRP A 692 -32.29 14.53 23.01
N GLU A 693 -31.89 15.36 23.98
CA GLU A 693 -32.25 16.78 24.07
C GLU A 693 -31.74 17.61 22.89
N LYS A 694 -30.60 17.23 22.29
CA LYS A 694 -30.07 17.95 21.12
C LYS A 694 -31.01 17.80 19.93
N ASP A 695 -31.11 18.85 19.13
CA ASP A 695 -31.89 18.83 17.89
C ASP A 695 -31.28 17.85 16.87
N GLN A 696 -29.95 17.79 16.77
CA GLN A 696 -29.21 16.89 15.86
C GLN A 696 -27.76 16.72 16.32
N GLY A 697 -27.09 15.68 15.83
CA GLY A 697 -25.66 15.43 16.07
C GLY A 697 -25.30 13.96 16.14
N THR A 698 -24.04 13.70 16.48
CA THR A 698 -23.53 12.36 16.78
C THR A 698 -22.74 12.36 18.09
N LYS A 699 -22.99 11.34 18.91
CA LYS A 699 -22.27 11.03 20.13
C LYS A 699 -21.58 9.69 19.97
N ILE A 700 -20.28 9.68 20.11
CA ILE A 700 -19.45 8.47 20.05
C ILE A 700 -18.80 8.28 21.41
N LYS A 701 -18.96 7.09 21.97
CA LYS A 701 -18.32 6.68 23.22
C LYS A 701 -17.47 5.44 22.96
N ILE A 702 -16.16 5.58 23.21
CA ILE A 702 -15.14 4.55 23.02
C ILE A 702 -14.45 4.34 24.36
N THR A 703 -14.35 3.09 24.79
CA THR A 703 -13.52 2.72 25.94
C THR A 703 -12.21 2.13 25.42
N LEU A 704 -11.07 2.60 25.91
CA LEU A 704 -9.75 2.08 25.52
C LEU A 704 -8.78 2.01 26.70
N GLU A 705 -7.78 1.14 26.60
CA GLU A 705 -6.62 1.16 27.50
C GLU A 705 -5.64 2.25 27.05
N ALA A 706 -5.30 3.19 27.96
CA ALA A 706 -4.55 4.40 27.67
C ALA A 706 -3.87 4.96 28.92
N LYS A 707 -2.99 5.96 28.75
CA LYS A 707 -2.41 6.74 29.85
C LYS A 707 -2.62 8.23 29.63
N TYR A 708 -3.25 8.90 30.61
CA TYR A 708 -3.37 10.35 30.63
C TYR A 708 -2.08 10.99 31.17
N GLN A 709 -1.57 12.01 30.48
CA GLN A 709 -0.42 12.79 30.92
C GLN A 709 -0.63 14.27 30.62
N LYS A 710 -0.35 15.12 31.62
CA LYS A 710 -0.34 16.58 31.48
C LYS A 710 0.97 17.07 30.84
N GLY A 711 0.91 18.17 30.09
CA GLY A 711 2.08 18.84 29.52
C GLY A 711 1.95 19.20 28.03
N LYS A 712 3.06 19.65 27.42
CA LYS A 712 3.12 20.17 26.02
C LYS A 712 2.73 19.15 24.93
N GLN A 713 2.72 17.86 25.25
CA GLN A 713 2.32 16.76 24.35
C GLN A 713 1.08 16.00 24.88
N GLY A 714 0.31 16.65 25.76
CA GLY A 714 -0.92 16.12 26.34
C GLY A 714 -2.16 16.50 25.54
N ILE A 715 -3.28 15.86 25.90
CA ILE A 715 -4.60 16.09 25.29
C ILE A 715 -5.08 17.52 25.54
N ASP A 716 -4.85 18.05 26.75
CA ASP A 716 -5.28 19.39 27.11
C ASP A 716 -4.67 20.44 26.16
N GLU A 717 -3.37 20.28 25.86
CA GLU A 717 -2.66 21.13 24.90
C GLU A 717 -3.15 20.91 23.47
N TYR A 718 -3.54 19.68 23.09
CA TYR A 718 -4.08 19.40 21.76
C TYR A 718 -5.44 20.06 21.55
N LEU A 719 -6.33 19.96 22.54
CA LEU A 719 -7.64 20.59 22.53
C LEU A 719 -7.52 22.11 22.54
N LYS A 720 -6.60 22.65 23.34
CA LYS A 720 -6.27 24.08 23.32
C LYS A 720 -5.78 24.53 21.93
N GLN A 721 -4.85 23.81 21.33
CA GLN A 721 -4.38 24.10 19.96
C GLN A 721 -5.51 23.99 18.92
N THR A 722 -6.41 23.02 19.08
CA THR A 722 -7.58 22.84 18.22
C THR A 722 -8.57 24.01 18.34
N ALA A 723 -8.75 24.56 19.55
CA ALA A 723 -9.57 25.75 19.78
C ALA A 723 -8.94 27.04 19.21
N ILE A 724 -7.60 27.16 19.22
CA ILE A 724 -6.88 28.28 18.60
C ILE A 724 -7.10 28.30 17.08
N VAL A 725 -6.98 27.13 16.44
CA VAL A 725 -7.00 27.02 14.97
C VAL A 725 -8.41 26.96 14.40
N ASN A 726 -9.43 26.70 15.22
CA ASN A 726 -10.84 26.73 14.87
C ASN A 726 -11.60 27.70 15.80
N PRO A 727 -11.53 29.03 15.60
CA PRO A 727 -12.13 30.02 16.51
C PRO A 727 -13.66 29.96 16.60
N HIS A 728 -14.32 29.37 15.61
CA HIS A 728 -15.77 29.13 15.55
C HIS A 728 -16.23 27.93 16.38
N LEU A 729 -15.29 27.12 16.87
CA LEU A 729 -15.55 25.97 17.74
C LEU A 729 -15.91 26.42 19.15
N PHE A 730 -17.04 25.93 19.65
CA PHE A 730 -17.30 25.84 21.07
C PHE A 730 -16.92 24.43 21.53
N LEU A 731 -15.91 24.32 22.39
CA LEU A 731 -15.41 23.04 22.88
C LEU A 731 -15.55 22.96 24.39
N THR A 732 -16.32 22.00 24.88
CA THR A 732 -16.37 21.66 26.30
C THR A 732 -15.53 20.42 26.54
N TYR A 733 -14.48 20.55 27.33
CA TYR A 733 -13.62 19.44 27.70
C TYR A 733 -13.78 19.10 29.18
N ILE A 734 -14.12 17.85 29.48
CA ILE A 734 -14.13 17.31 30.84
C ILE A 734 -12.94 16.36 30.94
N ASN A 735 -11.93 16.76 31.69
CA ASN A 735 -10.72 15.98 31.88
C ASN A 735 -10.96 14.80 32.85
N PRO A 736 -10.00 13.86 32.97
CA PRO A 736 -10.14 12.72 33.90
C PRO A 736 -10.33 13.12 35.36
N GLU A 737 -9.87 14.30 35.76
CA GLU A 737 -10.01 14.88 37.10
C GLU A 737 -11.39 15.55 37.31
N LYS A 738 -12.32 15.36 36.37
CA LYS A 738 -13.68 15.95 36.35
C LYS A 738 -13.69 17.48 36.32
N GLN A 739 -12.57 18.11 35.99
CA GLN A 739 -12.52 19.55 35.75
C GLN A 739 -13.12 19.84 34.38
N LYS A 740 -14.11 20.74 34.38
CA LYS A 740 -14.74 21.24 33.16
C LYS A 740 -13.94 22.44 32.67
N ILE A 741 -13.39 22.33 31.46
CA ILE A 741 -12.69 23.38 30.75
C ILE A 741 -13.53 23.74 29.54
N GLU A 742 -13.94 24.99 29.46
CA GLU A 742 -14.72 25.51 28.35
C GLU A 742 -13.85 26.40 27.48
N PHE A 743 -13.85 26.13 26.18
CA PHE A 743 -13.24 26.96 25.17
C PHE A 743 -14.38 27.62 24.38
N PRO A 744 -14.82 28.84 24.75
CA PRO A 744 -15.94 29.51 24.11
C PRO A 744 -15.61 29.87 22.66
N ARG A 745 -16.60 30.03 21.78
CA ARG A 745 -16.32 30.46 20.39
C ARG A 745 -15.92 31.93 20.36
N ALA A 746 -14.88 32.27 19.61
CA ALA A 746 -14.46 33.66 19.35
C ALA A 746 -15.18 34.27 18.14
N THR A 747 -15.71 33.44 17.24
CA THR A 747 -16.46 33.91 16.07
C THR A 747 -17.70 33.03 15.83
N LYS A 748 -18.70 33.60 15.17
CA LYS A 748 -19.85 32.86 14.60
C LYS A 748 -19.70 32.67 13.08
N GLU A 749 -18.61 33.15 12.50
CA GLU A 749 -18.33 32.98 11.08
C GLU A 749 -17.68 31.63 10.83
N LEU A 750 -18.30 30.83 9.95
CA LEU A 750 -17.74 29.56 9.50
C LEU A 750 -16.72 29.78 8.38
N PRO A 751 -15.65 28.97 8.32
CA PRO A 751 -14.71 29.02 7.21
C PRO A 751 -15.39 28.85 5.85
N SER A 752 -14.77 29.38 4.81
CA SER A 752 -15.23 29.18 3.44
C SER A 752 -15.22 27.70 3.08
N GLU A 753 -16.30 27.26 2.42
CA GLU A 753 -16.45 25.88 1.98
C GLU A 753 -15.45 25.62 0.83
N PRO A 754 -14.52 24.66 1.00
CA PRO A 754 -13.57 24.33 -0.06
C PRO A 754 -14.31 23.64 -1.21
N LYS A 755 -14.25 24.26 -2.39
CA LYS A 755 -14.82 23.70 -3.61
C LYS A 755 -13.91 22.62 -4.18
N GLU A 756 -14.51 21.53 -4.64
CA GLU A 756 -13.77 20.51 -5.37
C GLU A 756 -13.21 21.08 -6.67
N ILE A 757 -11.93 20.81 -6.95
CA ILE A 757 -11.28 21.26 -8.18
C ILE A 757 -10.75 20.09 -8.99
N LYS A 758 -10.66 20.31 -10.29
CA LYS A 758 -9.96 19.42 -11.21
C LYS A 758 -8.45 19.48 -10.95
N PRO A 759 -7.70 18.40 -11.24
CA PRO A 759 -6.26 18.39 -11.06
C PRO A 759 -5.59 19.49 -11.90
N HIS A 760 -4.52 20.07 -11.36
CA HIS A 760 -3.72 21.05 -12.08
C HIS A 760 -2.68 20.35 -12.97
N PRO A 761 -2.43 20.81 -14.21
CA PRO A 761 -1.51 20.14 -15.14
C PRO A 761 -0.11 19.89 -14.58
N TYR A 762 0.46 20.84 -13.82
CA TYR A 762 1.79 20.67 -13.21
C TYR A 762 1.89 19.56 -12.16
N GLY A 763 0.78 19.09 -11.61
CA GLY A 763 0.75 18.08 -10.56
C GLY A 763 0.42 16.69 -11.04
N VAL A 764 0.17 16.55 -12.33
CA VAL A 764 -0.17 15.28 -12.96
C VAL A 764 1.10 14.61 -13.42
N GLU A 765 1.34 13.40 -12.94
CA GLU A 765 2.44 12.56 -13.41
C GLU A 765 2.06 11.84 -14.69
N LEU A 766 3.05 11.37 -15.45
CA LEU A 766 2.85 10.67 -16.73
C LEU A 766 1.83 9.55 -16.64
N GLY A 767 1.86 8.83 -15.51
CA GLY A 767 0.84 7.86 -15.20
C GLY A 767 -0.54 8.50 -15.27
N ILE A 768 -0.88 9.33 -14.27
CA ILE A 768 -2.19 9.97 -14.14
C ILE A 768 -2.67 10.57 -15.47
N LEU A 769 -1.77 11.25 -16.21
CA LEU A 769 -2.08 11.84 -17.52
C LEU A 769 -2.59 10.79 -18.52
N ILE A 770 -1.95 9.62 -18.61
CA ILE A 770 -2.36 8.51 -19.48
C ILE A 770 -3.72 7.96 -19.07
N GLN A 771 -3.97 7.81 -17.76
CA GLN A 771 -5.28 7.35 -17.28
C GLN A 771 -6.37 8.38 -17.56
N MET A 772 -6.11 9.66 -17.33
CA MET A 772 -7.04 10.74 -17.69
C MET A 772 -7.33 10.75 -19.20
N LEU A 773 -6.31 10.56 -20.05
CA LEU A 773 -6.49 10.43 -21.51
C LEU A 773 -7.36 9.22 -21.92
N GLN A 774 -7.38 8.15 -21.11
CA GLN A 774 -8.20 6.95 -21.34
C GLN A 774 -9.64 7.10 -20.81
N ASP A 775 -9.78 7.68 -19.62
CA ASP A 775 -11.05 7.82 -18.89
C ASP A 775 -11.88 9.02 -19.38
N THR A 776 -11.24 9.99 -20.05
CA THR A 776 -11.91 11.19 -20.54
C THR A 776 -13.05 10.91 -21.51
N LYS A 777 -14.09 11.75 -21.43
CA LYS A 777 -15.19 11.81 -22.39
C LYS A 777 -14.89 12.76 -23.57
N ALA A 778 -13.81 13.54 -23.50
CA ALA A 778 -13.46 14.50 -24.55
C ALA A 778 -13.06 13.80 -25.86
N SER A 779 -13.50 14.35 -27.00
CA SER A 779 -13.25 13.80 -28.33
C SER A 779 -11.94 14.29 -28.96
N THR A 780 -11.41 15.43 -28.49
CA THR A 780 -10.16 16.06 -28.96
C THR A 780 -9.19 16.30 -27.82
N LEU A 781 -7.89 16.33 -28.11
CA LEU A 781 -6.84 16.60 -27.14
C LEU A 781 -6.94 18.01 -26.55
N GLN A 782 -7.29 18.98 -27.38
CA GLN A 782 -7.57 20.34 -26.92
C GLN A 782 -8.74 20.37 -25.91
N SER A 783 -9.85 19.67 -26.22
CA SER A 783 -11.00 19.58 -25.32
C SER A 783 -10.67 18.83 -24.03
N PHE A 784 -9.83 17.79 -24.10
CA PHE A 784 -9.34 17.07 -22.93
C PHE A 784 -8.56 17.99 -21.99
N LEU A 785 -7.55 18.69 -22.54
CA LEU A 785 -6.70 19.59 -21.76
C LEU A 785 -7.52 20.71 -21.10
N LYS A 786 -8.55 21.23 -21.78
CA LYS A 786 -9.46 22.25 -21.23
C LYS A 786 -10.45 21.71 -20.21
N ASN A 787 -11.03 20.54 -20.47
CA ASN A 787 -12.16 20.02 -19.68
C ASN A 787 -11.72 19.23 -18.45
N ASP A 788 -10.56 18.56 -18.47
CA ASP A 788 -10.18 17.64 -17.40
C ASP A 788 -9.14 18.24 -16.43
N PHE A 789 -8.55 19.39 -16.82
CA PHE A 789 -7.63 20.15 -15.97
C PHE A 789 -8.20 21.50 -15.60
N CYS A 790 -7.82 22.01 -14.43
CA CYS A 790 -8.11 23.40 -14.08
C CYS A 790 -7.12 24.35 -14.78
N ARG A 791 -7.58 25.59 -15.06
CA ARG A 791 -6.76 26.71 -15.55
C ARG A 791 -6.08 26.52 -16.92
N VAL A 792 -6.61 25.63 -17.75
CA VAL A 792 -6.21 25.48 -19.15
C VAL A 792 -7.29 26.09 -20.05
N SER A 793 -6.96 27.20 -20.73
CA SER A 793 -7.82 27.80 -21.75
C SER A 793 -7.58 27.16 -23.12
N ASP A 794 -8.45 27.43 -24.10
CA ASP A 794 -8.25 26.92 -25.46
C ASP A 794 -6.90 27.35 -26.05
N LYS A 795 -6.47 28.58 -25.78
CA LYS A 795 -5.16 29.12 -26.21
C LYS A 795 -4.00 28.36 -25.57
N VAL A 796 -4.08 28.10 -24.26
CA VAL A 796 -3.04 27.35 -23.52
C VAL A 796 -3.01 25.88 -23.97
N ALA A 797 -4.18 25.27 -24.19
CA ALA A 797 -4.26 23.90 -24.71
C ALA A 797 -3.60 23.78 -26.08
N LYS A 798 -3.83 24.74 -26.98
CA LYS A 798 -3.14 24.79 -28.29
C LYS A 798 -1.63 24.93 -28.15
N GLN A 799 -1.16 25.85 -27.33
CA GLN A 799 0.28 26.02 -27.07
C GLN A 799 0.93 24.74 -26.52
N ILE A 800 0.23 24.02 -25.64
CA ILE A 800 0.70 22.73 -25.11
C ILE A 800 0.78 21.70 -26.24
N CYS A 801 -0.24 21.61 -27.11
CA CYS A 801 -0.25 20.71 -28.25
C CYS A 801 0.86 21.02 -29.28
N GLU A 802 1.06 22.30 -29.61
CA GLU A 802 2.11 22.77 -30.51
C GLU A 802 3.51 22.41 -29.99
N LYS A 803 3.80 22.73 -28.72
CA LYS A 803 5.08 22.37 -28.09
C LYS A 803 5.30 20.86 -27.98
N ALA A 804 4.22 20.10 -27.82
CA ALA A 804 4.29 18.65 -27.77
C ALA A 804 4.48 18.00 -29.16
N GLY A 805 4.30 18.76 -30.25
CA GLY A 805 4.31 18.23 -31.61
C GLY A 805 3.09 17.36 -31.94
N ILE A 806 1.95 17.58 -31.26
CA ILE A 806 0.75 16.76 -31.39
C ILE A 806 -0.40 17.59 -31.95
N TYR A 807 -1.11 17.05 -32.94
CA TYR A 807 -2.25 17.73 -33.53
C TYR A 807 -3.38 17.93 -32.52
N GLU A 808 -3.90 19.16 -32.40
CA GLU A 808 -4.88 19.60 -31.40
C GLU A 808 -6.21 18.82 -31.42
N LYS A 809 -6.62 18.32 -32.60
CA LYS A 809 -7.83 17.49 -32.75
C LYS A 809 -7.57 15.99 -32.67
N SER A 810 -6.36 15.57 -32.29
CA SER A 810 -6.05 14.16 -32.04
C SER A 810 -6.98 13.60 -30.95
N ARG A 811 -7.35 12.32 -31.06
CA ARG A 811 -8.22 11.68 -30.08
C ARG A 811 -7.42 11.35 -28.81
N PRO A 812 -7.83 11.80 -27.60
CA PRO A 812 -7.12 11.53 -26.34
C PRO A 812 -6.79 10.05 -26.12
N LYS A 813 -7.74 9.16 -26.41
CA LYS A 813 -7.59 7.70 -26.24
C LYS A 813 -6.60 7.04 -27.20
N ARG A 814 -6.15 7.75 -28.25
CA ARG A 814 -5.19 7.25 -29.25
C ARG A 814 -3.77 7.78 -29.07
N ILE A 815 -3.56 8.69 -28.11
CA ILE A 815 -2.24 9.24 -27.80
C ILE A 815 -1.34 8.12 -27.28
N ALA A 816 -0.22 7.88 -27.95
CA ALA A 816 0.77 6.89 -27.57
C ALA A 816 1.52 7.31 -26.30
N ARG A 817 2.21 6.37 -25.66
CA ARG A 817 2.92 6.64 -24.40
C ARG A 817 4.06 7.66 -24.56
N GLU A 818 4.74 7.65 -25.71
CA GLU A 818 5.80 8.61 -26.04
C GLU A 818 5.23 10.00 -26.30
N GLU A 819 4.10 10.08 -27.01
CA GLU A 819 3.36 11.34 -27.22
C GLU A 819 2.83 11.91 -25.89
N ALA A 820 2.34 11.07 -24.97
CA ALA A 820 1.92 11.50 -23.63
C ALA A 820 3.11 12.02 -22.79
N GLU A 821 4.32 11.50 -22.98
CA GLU A 821 5.53 12.01 -22.34
C GLU A 821 5.92 13.39 -22.91
N ASN A 822 5.82 13.56 -24.23
CA ASN A 822 6.03 14.85 -24.88
C ASN A 822 4.99 15.88 -24.43
N LEU A 823 3.72 15.47 -24.30
CA LEU A 823 2.66 16.30 -23.76
C LEU A 823 2.95 16.74 -22.31
N LEU A 824 3.47 15.84 -21.47
CA LEU A 824 3.84 16.17 -20.09
C LEU A 824 5.04 17.12 -20.01
N LYS A 825 6.03 16.97 -20.89
CA LYS A 825 7.16 17.90 -21.00
C LYS A 825 6.66 19.29 -21.44
N ALA A 826 5.82 19.33 -22.47
CA ALA A 826 5.19 20.55 -22.97
C ALA A 826 4.33 21.25 -21.90
N ILE A 827 3.61 20.49 -21.07
CA ILE A 827 2.87 21.04 -19.92
C ILE A 827 3.81 21.76 -18.96
N LYS A 828 4.96 21.18 -18.60
CA LYS A 828 5.93 21.79 -17.66
C LYS A 828 6.61 23.03 -18.22
N GLU A 829 6.86 23.07 -19.54
CA GLU A 829 7.48 24.21 -20.22
C GLU A 829 6.49 25.33 -20.55
N THR A 830 5.20 25.05 -20.53
CA THR A 830 4.16 26.06 -20.77
C THR A 830 3.85 26.78 -19.48
N LYS A 831 3.76 28.12 -19.53
CA LYS A 831 3.36 28.94 -18.38
C LYS A 831 1.85 28.85 -18.22
N ILE A 832 1.40 28.12 -17.20
CA ILE A 832 0.00 27.90 -16.86
C ILE A 832 -0.34 28.72 -15.62
N ILE A 833 -1.54 29.29 -15.57
CA ILE A 833 -2.03 30.06 -14.43
C ILE A 833 -2.14 29.15 -13.21
N ALA A 834 -1.76 29.65 -12.04
CA ALA A 834 -1.84 28.91 -10.79
C ALA A 834 -3.26 28.34 -10.54
N PRO A 835 -3.38 27.14 -9.93
CA PRO A 835 -4.65 26.51 -9.59
C PRO A 835 -5.54 27.45 -8.78
N PRO A 836 -6.87 27.30 -8.91
CA PRO A 836 -7.81 28.15 -8.19
C PRO A 836 -7.69 27.88 -6.68
N THR A 837 -7.86 28.93 -5.91
CA THR A 837 -7.57 28.98 -4.47
C THR A 837 -8.78 28.60 -3.61
N ASN A 838 -9.96 28.57 -4.24
CA ASN A 838 -11.25 28.20 -3.64
C ASN A 838 -11.35 26.73 -3.19
N CYS A 839 -10.35 25.90 -3.49
CA CYS A 839 -10.23 24.53 -2.99
C CYS A 839 -9.54 24.43 -1.63
N LEU A 840 -8.90 25.52 -1.20
CA LEU A 840 -8.28 25.65 0.10
C LEU A 840 -9.28 26.25 1.08
N SER A 841 -9.17 25.84 2.33
CA SER A 841 -9.90 26.46 3.43
C SER A 841 -8.84 26.92 4.45
N PRO A 842 -8.17 28.06 4.22
CA PRO A 842 -7.28 28.66 5.21
C PRO A 842 -8.07 29.09 6.46
N ILE A 843 -7.36 29.49 7.52
CA ILE A 843 -7.98 30.04 8.73
C ILE A 843 -8.30 31.52 8.50
N GLY A 844 -7.37 32.28 7.93
CA GLY A 844 -7.47 33.73 7.74
C GLY A 844 -6.81 34.53 8.86
N GLU A 845 -6.26 35.70 8.52
CA GLU A 845 -5.49 36.55 9.44
C GLU A 845 -6.29 36.97 10.67
N GLU A 846 -7.51 37.45 10.46
CA GLU A 846 -8.40 37.92 11.53
C GLU A 846 -8.78 36.78 12.49
N LEU A 847 -9.06 35.60 11.95
CA LEU A 847 -9.41 34.42 12.73
C LEU A 847 -8.21 33.88 13.51
N ILE A 848 -6.99 33.91 12.94
CA ILE A 848 -5.75 33.57 13.66
C ILE A 848 -5.53 34.54 14.82
N LEU A 849 -5.73 35.86 14.62
CA LEU A 849 -5.61 36.85 15.69
C LEU A 849 -6.63 36.62 16.81
N LYS A 850 -7.90 36.41 16.46
CA LYS A 850 -8.95 36.08 17.44
C LYS A 850 -8.62 34.80 18.21
N GLY A 851 -8.14 33.76 17.53
CA GLY A 851 -7.71 32.51 18.15
C GLY A 851 -6.53 32.66 19.11
N LEU A 852 -5.52 33.46 18.74
CA LEU A 852 -4.36 33.74 19.59
C LEU A 852 -4.73 34.59 20.81
N LYS A 853 -5.43 35.72 20.61
CA LYS A 853 -5.88 36.63 21.69
C LYS A 853 -6.75 35.93 22.74
N LYS A 854 -7.54 34.95 22.30
CA LYS A 854 -8.43 34.18 23.17
C LYS A 854 -7.67 33.29 24.15
N GLU A 855 -6.61 32.61 23.69
CA GLU A 855 -6.00 31.48 24.42
C GLU A 855 -4.62 31.78 24.98
N ILE A 856 -3.96 32.82 24.47
CA ILE A 856 -2.61 33.23 24.84
C ILE A 856 -2.67 34.70 25.22
N ASN A 857 -2.36 35.02 26.47
CA ASN A 857 -2.23 36.38 26.95
C ASN A 857 -0.83 36.92 26.59
N ALA A 858 -0.80 37.95 25.76
CA ALA A 858 0.38 38.58 25.20
C ALA A 858 0.10 40.07 24.92
N ASP A 859 1.16 40.87 24.87
CA ASP A 859 1.07 42.33 24.68
C ASP A 859 0.92 42.72 23.21
N PHE A 860 1.42 41.86 22.31
CA PHE A 860 1.42 42.10 20.86
C PHE A 860 0.99 40.86 20.08
N TYR A 861 0.11 41.06 19.10
CA TYR A 861 -0.35 40.01 18.19
C TYR A 861 -0.24 40.48 16.74
N THR A 862 0.23 39.59 15.87
CA THR A 862 0.18 39.82 14.43
C THR A 862 -0.03 38.51 13.68
N ALA A 863 -0.73 38.56 12.56
CA ALA A 863 -0.92 37.42 11.67
C ALA A 863 -0.70 37.86 10.22
N VAL A 864 -0.36 36.89 9.39
CA VAL A 864 -0.17 37.03 7.94
C VAL A 864 -0.66 35.75 7.25
N THR A 865 -1.49 35.91 6.24
CA THR A 865 -1.95 34.85 5.33
C THR A 865 -1.33 35.14 3.97
N ARG A 866 -0.34 34.32 3.59
CA ARG A 866 0.36 34.51 2.33
C ARG A 866 -0.55 34.22 1.14
N PRO A 867 -0.27 34.79 -0.04
CA PRO A 867 -0.93 34.33 -1.26
C PRO A 867 -0.66 32.83 -1.46
N PRO A 868 -1.62 32.09 -2.01
CA PRO A 868 -1.46 30.66 -2.25
C PRO A 868 -0.37 30.40 -3.29
N SER A 869 0.48 29.43 -2.97
CA SER A 869 1.57 28.94 -3.79
C SER A 869 1.25 27.53 -4.27
N VAL A 870 2.11 26.97 -5.12
CA VAL A 870 1.90 25.64 -5.71
C VAL A 870 3.14 24.81 -5.49
N TYR A 871 2.95 23.57 -5.04
CA TYR A 871 4.01 22.57 -5.03
C TYR A 871 3.51 21.33 -5.76
N ARG A 872 4.27 20.82 -6.74
CA ARG A 872 3.84 19.67 -7.57
C ARG A 872 2.38 19.75 -8.03
N GLY A 873 1.93 20.92 -8.48
CA GLY A 873 0.55 21.19 -8.91
C GLY A 873 -0.55 21.13 -7.84
N PHE A 874 -0.21 20.89 -6.57
CA PHE A 874 -1.14 21.06 -5.47
C PHE A 874 -1.08 22.50 -4.97
N PRO A 875 -2.20 23.25 -4.98
CA PRO A 875 -2.27 24.54 -4.31
C PRO A 875 -2.05 24.33 -2.82
N PHE A 876 -1.25 25.21 -2.23
CA PHE A 876 -1.11 25.30 -0.79
C PHE A 876 -1.01 26.77 -0.37
N GLN A 877 -1.42 27.06 0.85
CA GLN A 877 -1.35 28.38 1.43
C GLN A 877 -0.70 28.29 2.81
N VAL A 878 0.14 29.26 3.13
CA VAL A 878 0.84 29.31 4.41
C VAL A 878 0.37 30.53 5.18
N GLU A 879 0.10 30.32 6.46
CA GLU A 879 -0.31 31.36 7.38
C GLU A 879 0.61 31.34 8.59
N SER A 880 0.97 32.51 9.11
CA SER A 880 1.76 32.62 10.32
C SER A 880 1.17 33.66 11.26
N GLY A 881 1.21 33.34 12.56
CA GLY A 881 0.81 34.25 13.63
C GLY A 881 1.89 34.32 14.70
N ILE A 882 2.09 35.50 15.27
CA ILE A 882 2.99 35.75 16.41
C ILE A 882 2.17 36.37 17.53
N ALA A 883 2.36 35.87 18.75
CA ALA A 883 1.99 36.53 20.00
C ALA A 883 3.26 36.75 20.83
N PHE A 884 3.47 37.96 21.33
CA PHE A 884 4.69 38.36 22.06
C PHE A 884 4.36 39.06 23.38
N GLY A 885 5.06 38.69 24.45
CA GLY A 885 4.91 39.28 25.78
C GLY A 885 3.89 38.57 26.67
N GLY A 886 3.35 39.27 27.66
CA GLY A 886 2.38 38.75 28.64
C GLY A 886 2.93 37.58 29.47
N ASP A 887 2.14 36.49 29.55
CA ASP A 887 2.41 35.33 30.41
C ASP A 887 3.42 34.33 29.79
N ILE A 888 4.05 34.69 28.67
CA ILE A 888 5.00 33.83 27.96
C ILE A 888 6.39 33.98 28.59
N SER A 889 7.01 32.86 28.97
CA SER A 889 8.36 32.81 29.55
C SER A 889 9.40 33.48 28.65
N LYS A 890 10.23 34.36 29.23
CA LYS A 890 11.29 35.11 28.53
C LYS A 890 12.56 34.28 28.29
N GLU A 891 12.80 33.28 29.11
CA GLU A 891 14.05 32.50 29.13
C GLU A 891 13.94 31.20 28.32
N ASP A 892 12.71 30.77 28.00
CA ASP A 892 12.46 29.55 27.25
C ASP A 892 12.61 29.73 25.73
N SER A 893 12.85 28.61 25.05
CA SER A 893 12.65 28.53 23.60
C SER A 893 11.22 28.88 23.23
N ILE A 894 11.03 29.56 22.09
CA ILE A 894 9.70 29.99 21.64
C ILE A 894 8.65 28.85 21.66
N ARG A 895 7.41 29.20 21.97
CA ARG A 895 6.29 28.26 21.93
C ARG A 895 5.84 28.06 20.47
N LEU A 896 6.30 26.98 19.86
CA LEU A 896 5.98 26.63 18.47
C LEU A 896 4.66 25.86 18.34
N LEU A 897 3.69 26.43 17.63
CA LEU A 897 2.42 25.83 17.27
C LEU A 897 2.39 25.51 15.77
N ARG A 898 2.31 24.22 15.43
CA ARG A 898 2.37 23.72 14.04
C ARG A 898 1.03 23.15 13.63
N PHE A 899 0.50 23.58 12.49
CA PHE A 899 -0.78 23.13 11.98
C PHE A 899 -0.70 22.72 10.51
N ALA A 900 -1.46 21.69 10.15
CA ALA A 900 -1.69 21.30 8.77
C ALA A 900 -3.19 21.06 8.56
N ASN A 901 -3.80 21.71 7.57
CA ASN A 901 -5.24 21.67 7.30
C ASN A 901 -6.08 21.84 8.58
N LYS A 902 -5.77 22.82 9.42
CA LYS A 902 -6.43 23.09 10.71
C LYS A 902 -6.33 21.97 11.76
N VAL A 903 -5.41 21.02 11.57
CA VAL A 903 -5.09 19.95 12.53
C VAL A 903 -3.75 20.24 13.22
N PRO A 904 -3.69 20.24 14.57
CA PRO A 904 -2.44 20.41 15.30
C PRO A 904 -1.45 19.25 15.11
N LEU A 905 -0.16 19.57 15.00
CA LEU A 905 0.96 18.62 14.89
C LEU A 905 1.81 18.67 16.18
N GLN A 906 1.61 17.73 17.10
CA GLN A 906 2.27 17.79 18.43
C GLN A 906 3.62 17.04 18.48
N TYR A 907 3.76 15.94 17.75
CA TYR A 907 4.96 15.09 17.81
C TYR A 907 5.95 15.33 16.66
N GLN A 908 7.15 14.75 16.75
CA GLN A 908 8.17 14.76 15.69
C GLN A 908 8.57 16.16 15.18
N GLN A 909 8.73 17.13 16.09
CA GLN A 909 9.09 18.50 15.72
C GLN A 909 10.38 18.60 14.89
N SER A 910 11.41 17.80 15.20
CA SER A 910 12.70 17.83 14.51
C SER A 910 12.62 17.44 13.02
N ALA A 911 11.68 16.57 12.65
CA ALA A 911 11.50 16.09 11.28
C ALA A 911 10.58 17.00 10.43
N CYS A 912 10.05 18.09 11.00
CA CYS A 912 9.04 18.92 10.35
C CYS A 912 9.64 20.10 9.58
N ALA A 913 9.13 20.34 8.36
CA ALA A 913 9.50 21.47 7.52
C ALA A 913 9.26 22.83 8.18
N ILE A 914 8.22 22.98 9.01
CA ILE A 914 7.95 24.22 9.75
C ILE A 914 9.12 24.51 10.70
N THR A 915 9.50 23.55 11.54
CA THR A 915 10.59 23.68 12.50
C THR A 915 11.91 23.99 11.80
N ARG A 916 12.21 23.26 10.72
CA ARG A 916 13.39 23.51 9.88
C ARG A 916 13.40 24.95 9.36
N SER A 917 12.27 25.44 8.87
CA SER A 917 12.14 26.80 8.31
C SER A 917 12.42 27.85 9.38
N ILE A 918 11.89 27.68 10.59
CA ILE A 918 12.11 28.59 11.73
C ILE A 918 13.58 28.63 12.15
N ILE A 919 14.22 27.46 12.29
CA ILE A 919 15.65 27.37 12.67
C ILE A 919 16.53 28.07 11.63
N THR A 920 16.18 27.97 10.35
CA THR A 920 16.94 28.57 9.25
C THR A 920 16.63 30.04 8.98
N THR A 921 15.70 30.65 9.73
CA THR A 921 15.40 32.09 9.67
C THR A 921 16.21 32.81 10.74
N SER A 922 16.83 33.94 10.39
CA SER A 922 17.68 34.73 11.30
C SER A 922 16.86 35.62 12.23
N TRP A 923 16.45 35.11 13.39
CA TRP A 923 15.57 35.85 14.32
C TRP A 923 16.25 36.99 15.10
N ARG A 924 17.59 36.99 15.14
CA ARG A 924 18.40 38.07 15.73
C ARG A 924 18.08 39.44 15.11
N ASN A 925 17.80 39.47 13.80
CA ASN A 925 17.44 40.68 13.07
C ASN A 925 16.05 41.24 13.48
N TYR A 926 15.24 40.43 14.18
CA TYR A 926 13.90 40.78 14.63
C TYR A 926 13.83 40.99 16.15
N GLY A 927 14.97 41.01 16.85
CA GLY A 927 15.02 41.30 18.29
C GLY A 927 14.93 40.08 19.22
N LEU A 928 15.10 38.86 18.70
CA LEU A 928 15.13 37.63 19.51
C LEU A 928 16.55 37.03 19.56
N SER A 929 16.92 36.43 20.69
CA SER A 929 18.18 35.69 20.81
C SER A 929 18.04 34.31 20.15
N GLN A 930 19.10 33.81 19.52
CA GLN A 930 19.08 32.51 18.84
C GLN A 930 20.47 31.91 18.77
N SER A 931 20.64 30.68 19.26
CA SER A 931 21.86 29.87 19.12
C SER A 931 21.91 29.13 17.79
N LYS A 932 23.10 28.82 17.28
CA LYS A 932 23.28 28.21 15.95
C LYS A 932 22.58 26.84 15.88
N GLY A 933 21.62 26.69 14.97
CA GLY A 933 20.90 25.43 14.76
C GLY A 933 19.78 25.15 15.78
N ALA A 934 19.47 26.10 16.66
CA ALA A 934 18.40 25.98 17.65
C ALA A 934 17.18 26.86 17.30
N LEU A 935 16.07 26.62 18.00
CA LEU A 935 14.92 27.54 18.01
C LEU A 935 15.32 28.86 18.67
N PRO A 936 14.71 30.00 18.27
CA PRO A 936 14.92 31.25 18.97
C PRO A 936 14.41 31.18 20.41
N ILE A 937 14.97 32.03 21.26
CA ILE A 937 14.64 32.17 22.69
C ILE A 937 13.97 33.53 22.88
N GLY A 938 12.91 33.55 23.70
CA GLY A 938 12.17 34.75 24.03
C GLY A 938 10.67 34.49 24.22
N PRO A 939 9.94 35.50 24.72
CA PRO A 939 8.53 35.40 25.09
C PRO A 939 7.62 35.44 23.85
N VAL A 940 7.76 34.48 22.95
CA VAL A 940 7.02 34.39 21.68
C VAL A 940 6.28 33.07 21.58
N ALA A 941 5.00 33.14 21.23
CA ALA A 941 4.26 32.03 20.65
C ALA A 941 4.16 32.23 19.13
N LEU A 942 4.63 31.23 18.37
CA LEU A 942 4.69 31.26 16.92
C LEU A 942 3.78 30.19 16.34
N LEU A 943 2.73 30.62 15.64
CA LEU A 943 1.80 29.79 14.89
C LEU A 943 2.23 29.73 13.43
N VAL A 944 2.27 28.52 12.87
CA VAL A 944 2.43 28.30 11.44
C VAL A 944 1.43 27.25 10.98
N HIS A 945 0.62 27.61 9.99
CA HIS A 945 -0.39 26.76 9.38
C HIS A 945 -0.11 26.58 7.90
N ILE A 946 -0.24 25.34 7.42
CA ILE A 946 -0.29 25.02 5.99
C ILE A 946 -1.67 24.47 5.63
N ALA A 947 -2.35 25.09 4.67
CA ALA A 947 -3.58 24.59 4.07
C ALA A 947 -3.28 24.04 2.68
N SER A 948 -3.66 22.80 2.39
CA SER A 948 -3.46 22.16 1.08
C SER A 948 -4.48 21.04 0.84
N ILE A 949 -4.80 20.75 -0.43
CA ILE A 949 -5.63 19.59 -0.81
C ILE A 949 -4.95 18.27 -0.40
N TRP A 950 -3.62 18.26 -0.49
CA TRP A 950 -2.78 17.15 -0.09
C TRP A 950 -1.66 17.72 0.78
N VAL A 951 -1.39 17.20 1.98
CA VAL A 951 -0.27 17.68 2.80
C VAL A 951 0.82 16.60 2.75
N PRO A 952 2.07 16.95 2.42
CA PRO A 952 3.12 15.95 2.32
C PRO A 952 3.63 15.60 3.73
N PHE A 953 3.01 14.63 4.39
CA PHE A 953 3.46 14.17 5.70
C PHE A 953 4.70 13.26 5.60
N THR A 954 5.50 13.20 6.68
CA THR A 954 6.65 12.29 6.80
C THR A 954 6.27 10.87 7.21
N SER A 955 5.08 10.69 7.82
CA SER A 955 4.56 9.39 8.29
C SER A 955 3.02 9.38 8.31
N GLU A 956 2.43 8.18 8.34
CA GLU A 956 0.97 7.93 8.47
C GLU A 956 0.38 8.47 9.78
N SER A 957 1.20 8.70 10.81
CA SER A 957 0.74 9.37 12.04
C SER A 957 0.36 10.85 11.82
N LYS A 958 0.76 11.43 10.67
CA LYS A 958 0.50 12.83 10.30
C LYS A 958 0.96 13.83 11.36
N GLU A 959 2.21 13.70 11.81
CA GLU A 959 2.80 14.52 12.89
C GLU A 959 3.88 15.51 12.39
N ALA A 960 4.38 15.34 11.17
CA ALA A 960 5.39 16.23 10.58
C ALA A 960 5.23 16.35 9.05
N ILE A 961 5.57 17.53 8.53
CA ILE A 961 5.51 17.88 7.11
C ILE A 961 6.89 17.71 6.50
N ALA A 962 6.97 17.09 5.32
CA ALA A 962 8.21 16.82 4.60
C ALA A 962 8.86 18.08 4.00
N HIS A 963 10.18 18.01 3.83
CA HIS A 963 11.03 19.13 3.42
C HIS A 963 11.01 19.41 1.90
N TYR A 964 9.95 20.03 1.39
CA TYR A 964 9.90 20.51 0.00
C TYR A 964 10.44 21.95 -0.11
N PRO A 965 11.31 22.26 -1.11
CA PRO A 965 11.87 23.60 -1.28
C PRO A 965 10.82 24.70 -1.42
N GLU A 966 9.75 24.46 -2.18
CA GLU A 966 8.66 25.41 -2.41
C GLU A 966 7.91 25.73 -1.12
N ILE A 967 7.63 24.70 -0.31
CA ILE A 967 6.96 24.84 0.98
C ILE A 967 7.85 25.59 1.98
N ILE A 968 9.13 25.21 2.09
CA ILE A 968 10.10 25.86 2.98
C ILE A 968 10.27 27.33 2.61
N LYS A 969 10.36 27.63 1.31
CA LYS A 969 10.47 29.01 0.82
C LYS A 969 9.26 29.85 1.24
N GLU A 970 8.04 29.35 1.03
CA GLU A 970 6.83 30.11 1.39
C GLU A 970 6.69 30.26 2.91
N ILE A 971 7.01 29.22 3.70
CA ILE A 971 7.04 29.32 5.16
C ILE A 971 8.03 30.38 5.61
N LYS A 972 9.25 30.40 5.05
CA LYS A 972 10.24 31.44 5.37
C LYS A 972 9.71 32.85 5.09
N LEU A 973 9.08 33.05 3.93
CA LEU A 973 8.52 34.36 3.57
C LEU A 973 7.44 34.80 4.56
N ALA A 974 6.53 33.90 4.95
CA ALA A 974 5.53 34.16 5.99
C ALA A 974 6.19 34.57 7.32
N LEU A 975 7.19 33.80 7.77
CA LEU A 975 7.93 34.05 9.01
C LEU A 975 8.68 35.39 9.00
N GLN A 976 9.27 35.76 7.87
CA GLN A 976 9.97 37.05 7.72
C GLN A 976 9.00 38.24 7.75
N GLU A 977 7.76 38.06 7.28
CA GLU A 977 6.74 39.10 7.30
C GLU A 977 6.24 39.39 8.71
N VAL A 978 5.90 38.35 9.48
CA VAL A 978 5.54 38.51 10.90
C VAL A 978 6.74 38.95 11.75
N GLY A 979 7.95 38.47 11.44
CA GLY A 979 9.19 38.86 12.12
C GLY A 979 9.52 40.34 11.96
N ARG A 980 9.28 40.92 10.77
CA ARG A 980 9.45 42.36 10.54
C ARG A 980 8.51 43.20 11.40
N LYS A 981 7.23 42.81 11.50
CA LYS A 981 6.23 43.48 12.34
C LYS A 981 6.60 43.40 13.82
N LEU A 982 7.00 42.22 14.31
CA LEU A 982 7.50 42.02 15.68
C LEU A 982 8.74 42.89 15.98
N GLY A 983 9.73 42.87 15.09
CA GLY A 983 10.95 43.67 15.27
C GLY A 983 10.67 45.18 15.31
N GLY A 984 9.64 45.65 14.58
CA GLY A 984 9.16 47.03 14.67
C GLY A 984 8.63 47.38 16.06
N PHE A 985 7.79 46.51 16.62
CA PHE A 985 7.23 46.65 17.96
C PHE A 985 8.32 46.65 19.05
N ILE A 986 9.24 45.68 19.01
CA ILE A 986 10.34 45.58 19.99
C ILE A 986 11.23 46.82 19.94
N ARG A 987 11.61 47.29 18.75
CA ARG A 987 12.43 48.51 18.61
C ARG A 987 11.70 49.75 19.15
N LYS A 988 10.38 49.86 18.95
CA LYS A 988 9.57 50.95 19.50
C LYS A 988 9.60 50.93 21.03
N HIS A 989 9.45 49.75 21.66
CA HIS A 989 9.51 49.61 23.11
C HIS A 989 10.90 49.86 23.70
N ILE A 990 11.96 49.34 23.07
CA ILE A 990 13.34 49.59 23.52
C ILE A 990 13.63 51.09 23.47
N ARG A 991 13.28 51.75 22.36
CA ARG A 991 13.45 53.21 22.21
C ARG A 991 12.67 53.99 23.27
N ALA A 992 11.44 53.60 23.58
CA ALA A 992 10.64 54.24 24.63
C ALA A 992 11.25 54.04 26.04
N LYS A 993 11.79 52.85 26.33
CA LYS A 993 12.49 52.56 27.59
C LYS A 993 13.78 53.40 27.73
N GLU A 994 14.59 53.44 26.69
CA GLU A 994 15.81 54.28 26.65
C GLU A 994 15.47 55.77 26.82
N GLN A 995 14.37 56.25 26.23
CA GLN A 995 13.89 57.62 26.40
C GLN A 995 13.43 57.89 27.84
N ARG A 996 12.70 56.96 28.48
CA ARG A 996 12.32 57.06 29.89
C ARG A 996 13.52 57.01 30.83
N GLU A 997 14.49 56.15 30.59
CA GLU A 997 15.72 56.07 31.39
C GLU A 997 16.53 57.37 31.28
N LYS A 998 16.67 57.91 30.06
CA LYS A 998 17.27 59.23 29.85
C LYS A 998 16.48 60.33 30.56
N ALA A 999 15.15 60.32 30.46
CA ALA A 999 14.29 61.30 31.13
C ALA A 999 14.46 61.25 32.66
N SER A 1000 14.43 60.06 33.27
CA SER A 1000 14.65 59.89 34.72
C SER A 1000 16.05 60.33 35.14
N LEU A 1001 17.07 60.05 34.32
CA LEU A 1001 18.42 60.56 34.54
C LEU A 1001 18.42 62.09 34.54
N PHE A 1002 17.79 62.73 33.55
CA PHE A 1002 17.66 64.19 33.49
C PHE A 1002 16.85 64.75 34.66
N GLU A 1003 15.77 64.10 35.10
CA GLU A 1003 15.00 64.51 36.30
C GLU A 1003 15.88 64.59 37.55
N ASN A 1004 16.81 63.65 37.72
CA ASN A 1004 17.76 63.68 38.83
C ASN A 1004 18.77 64.83 38.74
N TYR A 1005 19.12 65.28 37.53
CA TYR A 1005 20.06 66.39 37.31
C TYR A 1005 19.38 67.77 37.29
N ILE A 1006 18.07 67.85 37.05
CA ILE A 1006 17.32 69.11 36.97
C ILE A 1006 17.48 69.98 38.24
N PRO A 1007 17.43 69.45 39.49
CA PRO A 1007 17.59 70.27 40.70
C PRO A 1007 18.96 70.99 40.80
N GLU A 1008 20.04 70.33 40.37
CA GLU A 1008 21.41 70.87 40.36
C GLU A 1008 21.61 71.88 39.23
N LEU A 1009 21.04 71.60 38.06
CA LEU A 1009 21.00 72.54 36.93
C LEU A 1009 20.21 73.80 37.28
N ALA A 1010 19.03 73.65 37.91
CA ALA A 1010 18.22 74.76 38.36
C ALA A 1010 18.92 75.61 39.43
N TYR A 1011 19.67 74.99 40.34
CA TYR A 1011 20.50 75.71 41.32
C TYR A 1011 21.61 76.52 40.64
N SER A 1012 22.35 75.89 39.72
CA SER A 1012 23.44 76.54 39.00
C SER A 1012 22.96 77.68 38.10
N LEU A 1013 21.84 77.49 37.41
CA LEU A 1013 21.22 78.51 36.55
C LEU A 1013 20.61 79.66 37.36
N SER A 1014 20.00 79.38 38.52
CA SER A 1014 19.50 80.41 39.44
C SER A 1014 20.63 81.33 39.92
N ASN A 1015 21.78 80.76 40.27
CA ASN A 1015 22.97 81.53 40.67
C ASN A 1015 23.56 82.40 39.56
N LEU A 1016 23.47 81.96 38.29
CA LEU A 1016 24.02 82.71 37.15
C LEU A 1016 23.06 83.78 36.61
N THR A 1017 21.76 83.57 36.70
CA THR A 1017 20.73 84.42 36.06
C THR A 1017 19.98 85.32 37.03
N GLY A 1018 20.03 85.02 38.35
CA GLY A 1018 19.28 85.75 39.37
C GLY A 1018 17.78 85.42 39.43
N GLU A 1019 17.28 84.52 38.57
CA GLU A 1019 15.88 84.06 38.61
C GLU A 1019 15.64 83.01 39.71
N LYS A 1020 14.40 82.92 40.20
CA LYS A 1020 14.00 81.97 41.26
C LYS A 1020 14.15 80.51 40.80
N LYS A 1021 14.86 79.71 41.59
CA LYS A 1021 15.11 78.27 41.35
C LYS A 1021 13.84 77.49 41.06
N GLU A 1022 12.73 77.75 41.76
CA GLU A 1022 11.48 76.99 41.55
C GLU A 1022 10.91 77.18 40.15
N LYS A 1023 11.02 78.39 39.58
CA LYS A 1023 10.50 78.71 38.24
C LYS A 1023 11.30 77.98 37.16
N ILE A 1024 12.63 78.06 37.22
CA ILE A 1024 13.55 77.39 36.28
C ILE A 1024 13.36 75.86 36.33
N GLN A 1025 13.23 75.31 37.54
CA GLN A 1025 12.99 73.88 37.73
C GLN A 1025 11.66 73.43 37.10
N GLN A 1026 10.59 74.20 37.29
CA GLN A 1026 9.28 73.92 36.70
C GLN A 1026 9.31 73.94 35.16
N ASP A 1027 10.02 74.91 34.57
CA ASP A 1027 10.16 75.06 33.12
C ASP A 1027 11.00 73.93 32.49
N LEU A 1028 12.05 73.48 33.17
CA LEU A 1028 12.85 72.33 32.76
C LEU A 1028 12.04 71.02 32.84
N ILE A 1029 11.25 70.83 33.89
CA ILE A 1029 10.35 69.67 34.03
C ILE A 1029 9.27 69.70 32.93
N ASN A 1030 8.69 70.86 32.62
CA ASN A 1030 7.70 71.01 31.56
C ASN A 1030 8.29 70.73 30.17
N THR A 1031 9.53 71.13 29.93
CA THR A 1031 10.27 70.85 28.68
C THR A 1031 10.57 69.36 28.55
N LEU A 1032 10.98 68.71 29.65
CA LEU A 1032 11.21 67.28 29.68
C LEU A 1032 9.91 66.49 29.39
N LYS A 1033 8.79 66.87 30.02
CA LYS A 1033 7.48 66.24 29.81
C LYS A 1033 6.99 66.34 28.37
N LYS A 1034 7.25 67.45 27.67
CA LYS A 1034 6.91 67.61 26.24
C LYS A 1034 7.71 66.67 25.32
N GLY A 1035 8.88 66.18 25.76
CA GLY A 1035 9.75 65.30 24.98
C GLY A 1035 9.54 63.80 25.21
N ILE A 1036 8.75 63.41 26.21
CA ILE A 1036 8.47 62.00 26.54
C ILE A 1036 7.23 61.54 25.76
N PRO A 1037 7.34 60.56 24.86
CA PRO A 1037 6.15 59.98 24.23
C PRO A 1037 5.32 59.22 25.29
N GLU A 1038 4.03 59.53 25.40
CA GLU A 1038 3.09 58.75 26.20
C GLU A 1038 3.07 57.30 25.69
N LEU A 1039 3.31 56.36 26.58
CA LEU A 1039 3.03 54.95 26.33
C LEU A 1039 1.55 54.76 26.66
N GLU A 1040 0.75 54.39 25.66
CA GLU A 1040 -0.61 53.89 25.88
C GLU A 1040 -0.53 52.62 26.73
N GLU A 1041 -0.64 52.77 28.04
CA GLU A 1041 -0.94 51.69 28.96
C GLU A 1041 -2.47 51.45 28.92
N ASN A 1042 -2.83 50.24 28.48
CA ASN A 1042 -4.16 49.62 28.45
C ASN A 1042 -4.94 49.68 27.13
N GLY A 1043 -5.05 48.51 26.50
CA GLY A 1043 -5.97 48.21 25.42
C GLY A 1043 -7.44 48.24 25.86
N LYS A 1044 -8.06 49.42 25.81
CA LYS A 1044 -9.51 49.58 25.63
C LYS A 1044 -9.79 50.84 24.81
N THR A 1045 -9.80 50.69 23.50
CA THR A 1045 -10.63 51.49 22.57
C THR A 1045 -10.52 50.89 21.18
N GLU A 1046 -11.54 50.15 20.74
CA GLU A 1046 -11.87 50.04 19.31
C GLU A 1046 -13.09 50.95 19.08
N LYS A 1047 -12.89 51.95 18.21
CA LYS A 1047 -13.94 52.46 17.31
C LYS A 1047 -13.70 51.82 15.95
#